data_AF-A0A9P7GQV1-F1
#
_entry.id   AF-A0A9P7GQV1-F1
#
_cell.length_a   1.000
_cell.length_b   1.000
_cell.length_c   1.000
_cell.angle_alpha   90.00
_cell.angle_beta   90.00
_cell.angle_gamma   90.00
#
_symmetry.space_group_name_H-M   'P 1'
#
loop_
_entity.id
_entity.type
_entity.pdbx_description
1 polymer ?
#
loop_
_entity_poly.entity_id
_entity_poly.type
_entity_poly.pdbx_seq_one_letter_code
_entity_poly.pdbx_strand_id
1 'polypeptide(L)'
;MFSLATLCIAALAWQSQAAPIQSDLLRRAGEETFVPPPPGRDGPGPTFDATATRAATAAQIRSAASPNICLDVSNFRAGDFRFNLVPVALKACDSNVAGQKFDLITKGAHNNVPDGSRTLIVSSQQFTCVDRRSNINDRSRPGLFACGGRAAGDGETTADQQYFFNRTASLSGGIGFPIVNNAVNNGVGPGNQCLSLNADGFLINTPCAPPFFTPQQTWIVGAGGAAAPPPPPPPVKTTPPVTAVPSVTATNAAPTPPAAGTPEKFVLPVPADGPGPTFDATATRAATGAQIKSAASPNLCFDVSDFRAGDFRFNLVPLALRKCDRSVDGQKFDLITKGQHNNVKDASRTLIVSSQQFTCIDRRGNKNDRNRPGLFACGGRAAGDGETTADQQFFFNPTANLAGGIGFPVTNTAVNNGVGPGNTCLTLSVDGFVSNTPCSPPFFTPEQTWIVSGGSASAPPPAPVSKPPPAVSTPPTPANPTATAPPPASTSAAAGTPEKFVLPVPNDGPGPLFDATATRAATKAQIRSKANPDLCFDVSNFRAGDFRFNLVPLALKKCDKAIDGQKFDLITKGAHNNVADGSRTLIVSSQQFTCIDRRGNKNNRNRPGLFACGGRAAGDGETTADQQFFFNPSASLSGGIGFPVVNTSVNKGVGAGNTCLTLNADGFVSNAPCAPPFFTPEQTWIVG
;
A
#
# COMPACT_ATOMS: atom_id res chain seq x y z
N MET A 1 4.19 1.96 -96.84
CA MET A 1 5.09 2.96 -96.25
C MET A 1 4.92 2.88 -94.74
N PHE A 2 6.01 2.81 -93.95
CA PHE A 2 6.01 2.85 -92.46
C PHE A 2 5.22 1.73 -91.73
N SER A 3 5.54 1.30 -90.50
CA SER A 3 6.82 1.34 -89.75
C SER A 3 6.87 0.20 -88.70
N LEU A 4 7.99 0.04 -87.99
CA LEU A 4 8.18 -0.94 -86.91
C LEU A 4 7.61 -0.47 -85.55
N ALA A 5 7.10 -1.43 -84.76
CA ALA A 5 7.21 -1.52 -83.30
C ALA A 5 6.85 -2.96 -82.88
N THR A 6 7.80 -3.85 -82.54
CA THR A 6 8.50 -3.97 -81.24
C THR A 6 7.59 -4.49 -80.12
N LEU A 7 7.69 -5.78 -79.81
CA LEU A 7 6.96 -6.47 -78.75
C LEU A 7 7.79 -6.47 -77.45
N CYS A 8 7.27 -5.90 -76.37
CA CYS A 8 7.96 -5.86 -75.07
C CYS A 8 7.55 -7.02 -74.15
N ILE A 9 8.52 -7.65 -73.51
CA ILE A 9 8.33 -8.72 -72.52
C ILE A 9 8.14 -8.10 -71.13
N ALA A 10 7.06 -8.45 -70.43
CA ALA A 10 6.82 -8.02 -69.06
C ALA A 10 7.43 -9.01 -68.05
N ALA A 11 8.44 -8.56 -67.30
CA ALA A 11 9.00 -9.31 -66.18
C ALA A 11 8.38 -8.82 -64.84
N LEU A 12 7.80 -9.73 -64.06
CA LEU A 12 7.31 -9.41 -62.71
C LEU A 12 8.50 -9.38 -61.73
N ALA A 13 8.86 -8.19 -61.24
CA ALA A 13 9.77 -8.03 -60.12
C ALA A 13 8.98 -7.90 -58.80
N TRP A 14 9.15 -8.86 -57.88
CA TRP A 14 8.68 -8.71 -56.50
C TRP A 14 9.61 -7.75 -55.75
N GLN A 15 9.11 -6.58 -55.35
CA GLN A 15 9.82 -5.66 -54.46
C GLN A 15 9.34 -5.84 -53.01
N SER A 16 10.19 -6.44 -52.17
CA SER A 16 10.01 -6.46 -50.72
C SER A 16 10.49 -5.14 -50.10
N GLN A 17 9.56 -4.22 -49.85
CA GLN A 17 9.87 -2.96 -49.15
C GLN A 17 9.99 -3.19 -47.64
N ALA A 18 11.22 -3.40 -47.16
CA ALA A 18 11.55 -3.29 -45.74
C ALA A 18 11.91 -1.84 -45.39
N ALA A 19 11.09 -1.17 -44.58
CA ALA A 19 11.36 0.20 -44.13
C ALA A 19 12.39 0.23 -42.97
N PRO A 20 13.34 1.17 -42.95
CA PRO A 20 14.36 1.24 -41.91
C PRO A 20 13.83 1.87 -40.61
N ILE A 21 13.58 1.05 -39.58
CA ILE A 21 13.21 1.52 -38.23
C ILE A 21 14.41 1.38 -37.27
N GLN A 22 15.44 2.18 -37.48
CA GLN A 22 16.58 2.31 -36.55
C GLN A 22 17.05 3.79 -36.47
N SER A 23 16.40 4.59 -35.63
CA SER A 23 16.87 5.95 -35.27
C SER A 23 16.37 6.43 -33.90
N ASP A 24 15.06 6.40 -33.64
CA ASP A 24 14.45 7.18 -32.53
C ASP A 24 14.46 6.53 -31.13
N LEU A 25 14.87 5.27 -30.97
CA LEU A 25 14.75 4.55 -29.69
C LEU A 25 15.75 4.96 -28.59
N LEU A 26 16.68 5.87 -28.87
CA LEU A 26 17.78 6.23 -27.95
C LEU A 26 17.65 7.57 -27.21
N ARG A 27 16.52 8.29 -27.32
CA ARG A 27 16.43 9.70 -26.86
C ARG A 27 15.41 10.03 -25.76
N ARG A 28 14.92 9.06 -24.99
CA ARG A 28 14.01 9.32 -23.84
C ARG A 28 14.27 8.44 -22.60
N ALA A 29 15.39 8.68 -21.93
CA ALA A 29 15.51 8.47 -20.48
C ALA A 29 15.29 9.82 -19.79
N GLY A 30 14.18 9.99 -19.08
CA GLY A 30 13.87 11.21 -18.33
C GLY A 30 14.39 11.09 -16.90
N GLU A 31 15.24 12.04 -16.48
CA GLU A 31 15.86 12.04 -15.16
C GLU A 31 14.89 12.55 -14.08
N GLU A 32 14.18 11.63 -13.39
CA GLU A 32 13.40 11.99 -12.20
C GLU A 32 14.34 12.45 -11.08
N THR A 33 14.43 13.78 -10.89
CA THR A 33 15.22 14.41 -9.84
C THR A 33 14.56 14.16 -8.48
N PHE A 34 15.15 13.25 -7.70
CA PHE A 34 14.66 12.90 -6.37
C PHE A 34 14.87 14.08 -5.39
N VAL A 35 13.77 14.60 -4.84
CA VAL A 35 13.79 15.61 -3.78
C VAL A 35 13.46 14.93 -2.44
N PRO A 36 14.33 15.00 -1.42
CA PRO A 36 14.05 14.43 -0.11
C PRO A 36 12.90 15.19 0.59
N PRO A 37 12.09 14.51 1.43
CA PRO A 37 11.02 15.18 2.17
C PRO A 37 11.59 16.19 3.18
N PRO A 38 10.94 17.36 3.39
CA PRO A 38 11.39 18.33 4.38
C PRO A 38 11.28 17.76 5.81
N PRO A 39 12.17 18.17 6.74
CA PRO A 39 12.17 17.69 8.13
C PRO A 39 10.79 17.70 8.80
N GLY A 40 10.50 16.62 9.52
CA GLY A 40 9.19 16.35 10.11
C GLY A 40 9.14 16.51 11.63
N ARG A 41 7.94 16.35 12.19
CA ARG A 41 7.72 16.36 13.65
C ARG A 41 8.25 15.10 14.34
N ASP A 42 8.47 14.04 13.55
CA ASP A 42 9.04 12.74 13.96
C ASP A 42 10.58 12.69 13.84
N GLY A 43 11.22 13.86 13.70
CA GLY A 43 12.65 14.03 13.46
C GLY A 43 12.97 14.50 12.03
N PRO A 44 14.22 14.92 11.76
CA PRO A 44 14.68 15.11 10.39
C PRO A 44 14.67 13.77 9.64
N GLY A 45 14.40 13.82 8.34
CA GLY A 45 14.77 12.70 7.46
C GLY A 45 16.29 12.64 7.28
N PRO A 46 16.84 11.58 6.66
CA PRO A 46 18.27 11.50 6.34
C PRO A 46 18.72 12.74 5.56
N THR A 47 19.62 13.53 6.14
CA THR A 47 20.08 14.82 5.60
C THR A 47 21.35 14.68 4.78
N PHE A 48 21.41 15.38 3.64
CA PHE A 48 22.65 15.52 2.88
C PHE A 48 23.69 16.33 3.66
N ASP A 49 24.79 15.69 4.05
CA ASP A 49 25.95 16.37 4.64
C ASP A 49 26.76 17.12 3.56
N ALA A 50 26.55 18.43 3.47
CA ALA A 50 27.29 19.33 2.59
C ALA A 50 28.72 19.63 3.06
N THR A 51 29.09 19.25 4.29
CA THR A 51 30.44 19.41 4.85
C THR A 51 31.33 18.17 4.65
N ALA A 52 30.75 17.07 4.17
CA ALA A 52 31.40 15.79 3.99
C ALA A 52 32.58 15.82 2.99
N THR A 53 33.74 15.36 3.45
CA THR A 53 34.89 15.02 2.60
C THR A 53 34.67 13.66 1.93
N ARG A 54 34.41 13.70 0.62
CA ARG A 54 34.00 12.55 -0.19
C ARG A 54 35.17 12.03 -1.02
N ALA A 55 35.51 10.75 -0.88
CA ALA A 55 36.48 10.06 -1.74
C ALA A 55 35.87 9.68 -3.10
N ALA A 56 34.55 9.53 -3.16
CA ALA A 56 33.76 9.43 -4.38
C ALA A 56 32.37 10.07 -4.14
N THR A 57 31.77 10.64 -5.17
CA THR A 57 30.43 11.25 -5.13
C THR A 57 29.61 10.76 -6.33
N ALA A 58 28.38 10.31 -6.09
CA ALA A 58 27.48 9.74 -7.10
C ALA A 58 28.11 8.62 -7.96
N ALA A 59 29.01 7.83 -7.38
CA ALA A 59 29.70 6.73 -8.06
C ALA A 59 28.84 5.46 -8.09
N GLN A 60 28.98 4.67 -9.15
CA GLN A 60 28.52 3.29 -9.15
C GLN A 60 29.57 2.41 -8.44
N ILE A 61 29.12 1.58 -7.50
CA ILE A 61 29.96 0.58 -6.84
C ILE A 61 29.65 -0.78 -7.48
N ARG A 62 30.65 -1.34 -8.19
CA ARG A 62 30.53 -2.52 -9.06
C ARG A 62 31.29 -3.71 -8.49
N SER A 63 30.82 -4.94 -8.65
CA SER A 63 31.57 -6.12 -8.18
C SER A 63 32.72 -6.47 -9.15
N ALA A 64 33.91 -6.76 -8.64
CA ALA A 64 35.03 -7.22 -9.49
C ALA A 64 34.78 -8.63 -10.07
N ALA A 65 34.08 -9.51 -9.34
CA ALA A 65 33.63 -10.81 -9.83
C ALA A 65 32.59 -10.71 -10.97
N SER A 66 31.92 -9.57 -11.12
CA SER A 66 30.93 -9.33 -12.16
C SER A 66 30.80 -7.83 -12.43
N PRO A 67 31.70 -7.22 -13.24
CA PRO A 67 31.77 -5.76 -13.41
C PRO A 67 30.53 -5.09 -14.00
N ASN A 68 29.60 -5.87 -14.55
CA ASN A 68 28.29 -5.42 -15.01
C ASN A 68 27.23 -5.40 -13.89
N ILE A 69 27.58 -5.78 -12.65
CA ILE A 69 26.67 -5.80 -11.50
C ILE A 69 27.06 -4.69 -10.51
N CYS A 70 26.08 -3.84 -10.22
CA CYS A 70 26.15 -2.68 -9.34
C CYS A 70 25.33 -2.90 -8.06
N LEU A 71 25.72 -2.22 -6.97
CA LEU A 71 24.82 -1.98 -5.84
C LEU A 71 23.59 -1.18 -6.32
N ASP A 72 22.40 -1.58 -5.89
CA ASP A 72 21.13 -0.94 -6.26
C ASP A 72 20.17 -0.85 -5.06
N VAL A 73 19.71 0.37 -4.76
CA VAL A 73 18.68 0.66 -3.76
C VAL A 73 17.43 1.29 -4.40
N SER A 74 17.28 1.11 -5.71
CA SER A 74 16.19 1.64 -6.54
C SER A 74 14.83 1.01 -6.20
N ASN A 75 14.82 -0.11 -5.45
CA ASN A 75 13.61 -0.68 -4.86
C ASN A 75 13.36 -0.14 -3.44
N PHE A 76 13.35 1.19 -3.31
CA PHE A 76 13.14 1.99 -2.08
C PHE A 76 11.84 1.69 -1.28
N ARG A 77 11.04 0.71 -1.71
CA ARG A 77 9.69 0.42 -1.18
C ARG A 77 9.69 -0.48 0.05
N ALA A 78 10.81 -1.16 0.31
CA ALA A 78 10.98 -2.10 1.41
C ALA A 78 11.24 -1.44 2.78
N GLY A 79 11.55 -0.14 2.81
CA GLY A 79 11.91 0.57 4.04
C GLY A 79 10.75 1.22 4.81
N ASP A 80 11.11 1.82 5.95
CA ASP A 80 10.26 2.71 6.74
C ASP A 80 10.11 4.11 6.09
N PHE A 81 9.41 5.02 6.76
CA PHE A 81 9.17 6.38 6.28
C PHE A 81 10.40 7.31 6.26
N ARG A 82 11.55 6.83 6.75
CA ARG A 82 12.85 7.53 6.81
C ARG A 82 13.91 6.81 5.96
N PHE A 83 13.49 5.87 5.11
CA PHE A 83 14.33 5.00 4.28
C PHE A 83 15.25 4.05 5.07
N ASN A 84 14.95 3.79 6.34
CA ASN A 84 15.60 2.70 7.08
C ASN A 84 15.14 1.35 6.55
N LEU A 85 15.98 0.33 6.71
CA LEU A 85 15.73 -1.08 6.40
C LEU A 85 15.59 -1.41 4.89
N VAL A 86 15.94 -0.49 3.98
CA VAL A 86 15.92 -0.76 2.52
C VAL A 86 17.07 -1.71 2.16
N PRO A 87 16.83 -2.91 1.59
CA PRO A 87 17.91 -3.83 1.23
C PRO A 87 18.79 -3.29 0.09
N VAL A 88 20.10 -3.51 0.15
CA VAL A 88 20.99 -3.26 -0.98
C VAL A 88 20.95 -4.47 -1.92
N ALA A 89 20.28 -4.30 -3.06
CA ALA A 89 20.23 -5.29 -4.12
C ALA A 89 21.48 -5.22 -5.02
N LEU A 90 21.64 -6.23 -5.86
CA LEU A 90 22.68 -6.36 -6.87
C LEU A 90 22.00 -6.50 -8.23
N LYS A 91 22.21 -5.52 -9.12
CA LYS A 91 21.54 -5.47 -10.45
C LYS A 91 22.51 -5.10 -11.56
N ALA A 92 22.08 -5.29 -12.80
CA ALA A 92 22.78 -4.76 -13.97
C ALA A 92 23.08 -3.25 -13.79
N CYS A 93 24.32 -2.86 -14.04
CA CYS A 93 24.79 -1.47 -13.94
C CYS A 93 24.15 -0.60 -15.02
N ASP A 94 23.39 0.42 -14.60
CA ASP A 94 22.85 1.46 -15.46
C ASP A 94 23.26 2.84 -14.93
N SER A 95 23.98 3.60 -15.74
CA SER A 95 24.48 4.93 -15.38
C SER A 95 23.36 5.96 -15.15
N ASN A 96 22.15 5.70 -15.63
CA ASN A 96 21.00 6.59 -15.52
C ASN A 96 20.17 6.34 -14.24
N VAL A 97 20.42 5.22 -13.54
CA VAL A 97 19.65 4.84 -12.34
C VAL A 97 20.22 5.52 -11.10
N ALA A 98 19.49 6.52 -10.59
CA ALA A 98 19.86 7.26 -9.38
C ALA A 98 20.04 6.37 -8.13
N GLY A 99 19.28 5.28 -8.02
CA GLY A 99 19.43 4.29 -6.94
C GLY A 99 20.67 3.40 -7.04
N GLN A 100 21.53 3.57 -8.05
CA GLN A 100 22.87 2.95 -8.15
C GLN A 100 24.02 3.94 -7.87
N LYS A 101 23.69 5.14 -7.36
CA LYS A 101 24.64 6.21 -7.07
C LYS A 101 24.95 6.23 -5.58
N PHE A 102 26.22 6.15 -5.25
CA PHE A 102 26.72 6.15 -3.87
C PHE A 102 27.89 7.12 -3.68
N ASP A 103 27.97 7.66 -2.47
CA ASP A 103 29.05 8.51 -2.00
C ASP A 103 29.92 7.74 -0.98
N LEU A 104 31.22 7.98 -1.00
CA LEU A 104 32.16 7.45 -0.01
C LEU A 104 32.64 8.59 0.90
N ILE A 105 31.98 8.75 2.06
CA ILE A 105 32.25 9.85 3.00
C ILE A 105 33.35 9.43 4.00
N THR A 106 34.54 10.00 3.88
CA THR A 106 35.71 9.69 4.75
C THR A 106 35.91 10.67 5.91
N LYS A 107 35.13 11.76 5.94
CA LYS A 107 34.98 12.70 7.06
C LYS A 107 33.69 13.51 6.86
N GLY A 108 32.97 13.87 7.91
CA GLY A 108 31.75 14.67 7.83
C GLY A 108 31.04 14.78 9.18
N ALA A 109 29.86 15.40 9.21
CA ALA A 109 29.02 15.51 10.42
C ALA A 109 28.70 14.15 11.04
N HIS A 110 28.55 13.11 10.20
CA HIS A 110 28.31 11.73 10.63
C HIS A 110 29.57 10.83 10.58
N ASN A 111 30.73 11.34 10.14
CA ASN A 111 32.00 10.58 10.16
C ASN A 111 33.10 11.45 10.78
N ASN A 112 33.25 11.34 12.10
CA ASN A 112 34.15 12.14 12.93
C ASN A 112 35.56 11.53 13.08
N VAL A 113 35.86 10.43 12.40
CA VAL A 113 37.11 9.66 12.61
C VAL A 113 38.32 10.44 12.06
N PRO A 114 39.25 10.93 12.91
CA PRO A 114 40.15 12.02 12.51
C PRO A 114 41.16 11.69 11.39
N ASP A 115 41.65 10.46 11.36
CA ASP A 115 42.58 9.97 10.33
C ASP A 115 41.89 9.68 8.98
N GLY A 116 40.55 9.59 8.97
CA GLY A 116 39.73 9.16 7.85
C GLY A 116 40.09 7.78 7.29
N SER A 117 40.58 6.89 8.15
CA SER A 117 40.77 5.44 7.91
C SER A 117 39.45 4.68 7.71
N ARG A 118 38.31 5.37 7.84
CA ARG A 118 36.96 4.82 7.71
C ARG A 118 36.13 5.62 6.74
N THR A 119 35.31 4.94 5.94
CA THR A 119 34.28 5.54 5.11
C THR A 119 32.90 5.10 5.57
N LEU A 120 31.93 5.99 5.40
CA LEU A 120 30.53 5.61 5.22
C LEU A 120 30.31 5.34 3.73
N ILE A 121 29.42 4.41 3.41
CA ILE A 121 28.89 4.23 2.04
C ILE A 121 27.47 4.77 2.08
N VAL A 122 27.18 5.85 1.35
CA VAL A 122 25.90 6.58 1.46
C VAL A 122 25.19 6.56 0.13
N SER A 123 23.88 6.28 0.10
CA SER A 123 23.09 6.43 -1.12
C SER A 123 23.00 7.92 -1.49
N SER A 124 23.48 8.29 -2.67
CA SER A 124 23.40 9.68 -3.17
C SER A 124 21.95 10.12 -3.47
N GLN A 125 21.02 9.15 -3.55
CA GLN A 125 19.58 9.42 -3.68
C GLN A 125 18.90 9.57 -2.30
N GLN A 126 19.13 8.62 -1.38
CA GLN A 126 18.33 8.50 -0.15
C GLN A 126 19.02 9.11 1.09
N PHE A 127 20.29 9.53 0.97
CA PHE A 127 21.14 10.10 2.04
C PHE A 127 21.33 9.20 3.28
N THR A 128 20.94 7.94 3.15
CA THR A 128 21.10 6.86 4.12
C THR A 128 22.41 6.11 3.92
N CYS A 129 23.02 5.68 5.02
CA CYS A 129 24.22 4.88 5.08
C CYS A 129 23.91 3.39 4.86
N VAL A 130 24.79 2.66 4.18
CA VAL A 130 24.83 1.20 4.22
C VAL A 130 25.23 0.79 5.64
N ASP A 131 24.45 -0.11 6.23
CA ASP A 131 24.51 -0.49 7.64
C ASP A 131 24.38 -2.01 7.78
N ARG A 132 25.34 -2.64 8.47
CA ARG A 132 25.40 -4.10 8.65
C ARG A 132 24.18 -4.70 9.36
N ARG A 133 23.53 -3.96 10.26
CA ARG A 133 22.44 -4.42 11.15
C ARG A 133 21.05 -3.95 10.71
N SER A 134 20.97 -3.01 9.77
CA SER A 134 19.71 -2.46 9.26
C SER A 134 18.73 -3.50 8.73
N ASN A 135 19.20 -4.63 8.21
CA ASN A 135 18.34 -5.79 8.03
C ASN A 135 18.26 -6.58 9.34
N ILE A 136 17.32 -6.21 10.22
CA ILE A 136 17.04 -6.99 11.44
C ILE A 136 16.57 -8.42 11.10
N ASN A 137 15.93 -8.58 9.94
CA ASN A 137 15.68 -9.80 9.15
C ASN A 137 16.84 -10.81 9.16
N ASP A 138 18.02 -10.33 8.78
CA ASP A 138 19.19 -11.12 8.46
C ASP A 138 20.44 -10.23 8.57
N ARG A 139 21.18 -10.32 9.69
CA ARG A 139 22.40 -9.53 9.93
C ARG A 139 23.59 -9.95 9.05
N SER A 140 23.44 -10.98 8.20
CA SER A 140 24.38 -11.20 7.11
C SER A 140 24.13 -10.26 5.94
N ARG A 141 22.95 -9.63 5.80
CA ARG A 141 22.63 -8.74 4.68
C ARG A 141 22.62 -7.27 5.12
N PRO A 142 23.58 -6.44 4.67
CA PRO A 142 23.50 -5.01 4.90
C PRO A 142 22.36 -4.39 4.07
N GLY A 143 21.66 -3.45 4.69
CA GLY A 143 20.67 -2.56 4.05
C GLY A 143 21.06 -1.11 4.25
N LEU A 144 20.13 -0.20 4.01
CA LEU A 144 20.24 1.22 4.31
C LEU A 144 19.64 1.57 5.68
N PHE A 145 20.24 2.55 6.33
CA PHE A 145 19.74 3.18 7.56
C PHE A 145 20.11 4.66 7.57
N ALA A 146 19.40 5.48 8.35
CA ALA A 146 19.81 6.85 8.57
C ALA A 146 21.26 6.91 9.11
N CYS A 147 22.10 7.74 8.48
CA CYS A 147 23.47 7.96 8.94
C CYS A 147 23.42 8.61 10.33
N GLY A 148 24.18 8.05 11.28
CA GLY A 148 24.18 8.52 12.67
C GLY A 148 23.57 7.54 13.68
N GLY A 149 23.46 6.25 13.33
CA GLY A 149 23.12 5.15 14.24
C GLY A 149 21.70 5.13 14.83
N ARG A 150 20.97 6.24 14.76
CA ARG A 150 19.57 6.39 15.20
C ARG A 150 18.65 6.46 13.99
N ALA A 151 17.42 5.97 14.16
CA ALA A 151 16.46 5.86 13.06
C ALA A 151 16.02 7.21 12.45
N ALA A 152 16.28 8.34 13.12
CA ALA A 152 16.06 9.70 12.62
C ALA A 152 17.36 10.45 12.25
N GLY A 153 18.50 9.76 12.17
CA GLY A 153 19.81 10.33 11.81
C GLY A 153 20.45 11.24 12.87
N ASP A 154 19.79 11.43 14.01
CA ASP A 154 20.15 12.34 15.09
C ASP A 154 21.23 11.76 16.02
N GLY A 155 22.38 11.34 15.48
CA GLY A 155 23.45 10.79 16.30
C GLY A 155 24.78 10.47 15.61
N GLU A 156 25.63 9.80 16.38
CA GLU A 156 26.93 9.27 15.99
C GLU A 156 26.80 7.99 15.17
N THR A 157 27.58 7.84 14.09
CA THR A 157 27.56 6.59 13.31
C THR A 157 28.14 5.43 14.12
N THR A 158 27.46 4.29 14.05
CA THR A 158 27.94 3.08 14.71
C THR A 158 29.06 2.42 13.91
N ALA A 159 29.83 1.55 14.56
CA ALA A 159 30.80 0.69 13.88
C ALA A 159 30.16 -0.30 12.88
N ASP A 160 28.82 -0.40 12.80
CA ASP A 160 28.09 -1.16 11.79
C ASP A 160 27.77 -0.34 10.52
N GLN A 161 27.90 1.00 10.57
CA GLN A 161 27.77 1.93 9.44
C GLN A 161 29.13 2.34 8.85
N GLN A 162 30.22 2.06 9.57
CA GLN A 162 31.58 2.42 9.21
C GLN A 162 32.35 1.22 8.63
N TYR A 163 33.05 1.47 7.53
CA TYR A 163 33.90 0.50 6.83
C TYR A 163 35.34 1.02 6.79
N PHE A 164 36.34 0.15 6.94
CA PHE A 164 37.74 0.55 6.74
C PHE A 164 37.98 0.97 5.30
N PHE A 165 38.73 2.06 5.13
CA PHE A 165 38.98 2.70 3.86
C PHE A 165 40.45 3.08 3.72
N ASN A 166 41.19 2.33 2.90
CA ASN A 166 42.55 2.73 2.56
C ASN A 166 42.53 3.88 1.53
N ARG A 167 42.85 5.09 1.98
CA ARG A 167 42.94 6.30 1.16
C ARG A 167 43.99 6.23 0.02
N THR A 168 44.94 5.29 0.06
CA THR A 168 45.92 5.08 -1.02
C THR A 168 45.53 3.98 -2.01
N ALA A 169 44.40 3.28 -1.79
CA ALA A 169 43.95 2.23 -2.69
C ALA A 169 43.29 2.80 -3.96
N SER A 170 43.54 2.18 -5.11
CA SER A 170 42.92 2.59 -6.37
C SER A 170 41.44 2.20 -6.39
N LEU A 171 40.56 3.20 -6.30
CA LEU A 171 39.11 3.03 -6.41
C LEU A 171 38.67 2.26 -7.67
N SER A 172 39.35 2.52 -8.80
CA SER A 172 39.11 1.83 -10.07
C SER A 172 39.84 0.49 -10.21
N GLY A 173 40.89 0.26 -9.42
CA GLY A 173 41.59 -1.04 -9.32
C GLY A 173 40.85 -2.06 -8.45
N GLY A 174 39.88 -1.62 -7.65
CA GLY A 174 39.08 -2.45 -6.76
C GLY A 174 39.51 -2.32 -5.29
N ILE A 175 38.52 -2.18 -4.40
CA ILE A 175 38.70 -2.11 -2.95
C ILE A 175 37.78 -3.09 -2.24
N GLY A 176 38.20 -3.64 -1.11
CA GLY A 176 37.29 -4.28 -0.17
C GLY A 176 36.70 -3.27 0.81
N PHE A 177 35.58 -3.63 1.44
CA PHE A 177 34.95 -2.85 2.51
C PHE A 177 34.84 -3.69 3.80
N PRO A 178 35.89 -3.75 4.64
CA PRO A 178 35.86 -4.45 5.92
C PRO A 178 35.08 -3.66 6.98
N ILE A 179 34.27 -4.33 7.79
CA ILE A 179 33.34 -3.69 8.73
C ILE A 179 33.97 -3.50 10.11
N VAL A 180 33.81 -2.30 10.68
CA VAL A 180 34.53 -1.88 11.89
C VAL A 180 34.04 -2.57 13.16
N ASN A 181 32.77 -2.96 13.28
CA ASN A 181 32.24 -3.57 14.52
C ASN A 181 32.75 -5.00 14.80
N ASN A 182 33.27 -5.69 13.78
CA ASN A 182 33.80 -7.05 13.91
C ASN A 182 35.32 -7.06 13.58
N ALA A 183 36.00 -5.95 13.86
CA ALA A 183 37.37 -5.73 13.42
C ALA A 183 38.40 -6.47 14.28
N VAL A 184 39.01 -7.50 13.73
CA VAL A 184 40.22 -8.11 14.30
C VAL A 184 41.44 -7.39 13.70
N ASN A 185 42.43 -7.07 14.54
CA ASN A 185 43.65 -6.32 14.20
C ASN A 185 43.41 -5.05 13.37
N ASN A 186 42.48 -4.18 13.81
CA ASN A 186 42.17 -2.90 13.15
C ASN A 186 41.81 -3.03 11.65
N GLY A 187 41.09 -4.09 11.28
CA GLY A 187 40.64 -4.30 9.90
C GLY A 187 41.64 -5.05 9.02
N VAL A 188 42.66 -5.69 9.60
CA VAL A 188 43.73 -6.42 8.88
C VAL A 188 43.80 -7.87 9.35
N GLY A 189 44.10 -8.80 8.44
CA GLY A 189 44.20 -10.23 8.73
C GLY A 189 42.83 -10.92 8.92
N PRO A 190 42.83 -12.21 9.29
CA PRO A 190 41.61 -13.01 9.37
C PRO A 190 40.68 -12.60 10.53
N GLY A 191 39.40 -12.94 10.40
CA GLY A 191 38.35 -12.70 11.40
C GLY A 191 37.49 -11.46 11.13
N ASN A 192 37.90 -10.61 10.19
CA ASN A 192 37.12 -9.48 9.71
C ASN A 192 35.89 -9.94 8.89
N GLN A 193 34.85 -9.09 8.78
CA GLN A 193 33.75 -9.27 7.82
C GLN A 193 33.79 -8.19 6.75
N CYS A 194 33.45 -8.56 5.51
CA CYS A 194 33.47 -7.66 4.35
C CYS A 194 32.17 -7.74 3.55
N LEU A 195 31.84 -6.66 2.85
CA LEU A 195 30.80 -6.63 1.82
C LEU A 195 31.14 -7.55 0.65
N SER A 196 30.19 -8.38 0.23
CA SER A 196 30.38 -9.47 -0.73
C SER A 196 29.20 -9.62 -1.70
N LEU A 197 29.49 -9.90 -2.97
CA LEU A 197 28.53 -10.32 -3.97
C LEU A 197 27.92 -11.67 -3.59
N ASN A 198 26.58 -11.77 -3.49
CA ASN A 198 25.87 -13.04 -3.31
C ASN A 198 25.17 -13.51 -4.59
N ALA A 199 24.94 -14.81 -4.70
CA ALA A 199 24.29 -15.43 -5.86
C ALA A 199 22.78 -15.14 -5.97
N ASP A 200 22.13 -14.69 -4.88
CA ASP A 200 20.68 -14.39 -4.84
C ASP A 200 20.31 -12.94 -5.19
N GLY A 201 21.28 -12.14 -5.66
CA GLY A 201 21.02 -10.77 -6.11
C GLY A 201 20.92 -9.73 -4.98
N PHE A 202 21.44 -10.03 -3.78
CA PHE A 202 21.56 -9.07 -2.67
C PHE A 202 22.97 -9.03 -2.09
N LEU A 203 23.33 -7.89 -1.51
CA LEU A 203 24.60 -7.72 -0.81
C LEU A 203 24.63 -8.60 0.46
N ILE A 204 25.78 -9.19 0.79
CA ILE A 204 25.98 -10.01 2.00
C ILE A 204 27.33 -9.73 2.66
N ASN A 205 27.43 -9.96 3.96
CA ASN A 205 28.61 -9.81 4.81
C ASN A 205 29.27 -11.18 4.99
N THR A 206 30.47 -11.41 4.43
CA THR A 206 31.21 -12.69 4.61
C THR A 206 32.55 -12.50 5.32
N PRO A 207 33.11 -13.53 5.97
CA PRO A 207 34.44 -13.47 6.54
C PRO A 207 35.52 -13.16 5.48
N CYS A 208 36.47 -12.29 5.82
CA CYS A 208 37.56 -11.84 4.94
C CYS A 208 38.88 -11.71 5.70
N ALA A 209 39.99 -11.59 4.96
CA ALA A 209 41.34 -11.44 5.52
C ALA A 209 42.12 -10.30 4.83
N PRO A 210 41.76 -9.02 5.08
CA PRO A 210 42.39 -7.88 4.41
C PRO A 210 43.92 -7.85 4.61
N PRO A 211 44.72 -7.42 3.61
CA PRO A 211 44.31 -6.82 2.34
C PRO A 211 43.86 -7.82 1.26
N PHE A 212 43.81 -9.11 1.55
CA PHE A 212 43.43 -10.14 0.58
C PHE A 212 41.91 -10.31 0.53
N PHE A 213 41.32 -9.90 -0.59
CA PHE A 213 39.89 -10.00 -0.88
C PHE A 213 39.66 -10.98 -2.02
N THR A 214 38.58 -11.75 -1.98
CA THR A 214 38.12 -12.50 -3.16
C THR A 214 37.56 -11.53 -4.22
N PRO A 215 37.42 -11.95 -5.49
CA PRO A 215 36.73 -11.13 -6.50
C PRO A 215 35.30 -10.73 -6.10
N GLN A 216 34.62 -11.55 -5.29
CA GLN A 216 33.28 -11.27 -4.76
C GLN A 216 33.30 -10.23 -3.63
N GLN A 217 34.39 -10.14 -2.88
CA GLN A 217 34.64 -9.14 -1.82
C GLN A 217 35.27 -7.84 -2.33
N THR A 218 35.64 -7.79 -3.62
CA THR A 218 36.34 -6.67 -4.23
C THR A 218 35.37 -5.84 -5.06
N TRP A 219 35.39 -4.53 -4.85
CA TRP A 219 34.45 -3.57 -5.43
C TRP A 219 35.16 -2.47 -6.20
N ILE A 220 34.85 -2.35 -7.48
CA ILE A 220 35.33 -1.29 -8.36
C ILE A 220 34.41 -0.09 -8.20
N VAL A 221 34.93 1.01 -7.70
CA VAL A 221 34.20 2.27 -7.54
C VAL A 221 34.42 3.10 -8.80
N GLY A 222 33.37 3.29 -9.58
CA GLY A 222 33.42 4.05 -10.83
C GLY A 222 33.76 5.52 -10.63
N ALA A 223 34.20 6.18 -11.71
CA ALA A 223 34.56 7.59 -11.71
C ALA A 223 33.34 8.52 -11.47
N GLY A 224 32.98 8.69 -10.19
CA GLY A 224 32.16 9.81 -9.73
C GLY A 224 32.96 11.11 -9.76
N GLY A 225 32.28 12.25 -9.88
CA GLY A 225 32.93 13.56 -9.91
C GLY A 225 33.64 13.87 -8.59
N ALA A 226 34.92 14.23 -8.65
CA ALA A 226 35.65 14.77 -7.51
C ALA A 226 35.13 16.19 -7.21
N ALA A 227 34.30 16.33 -6.18
CA ALA A 227 33.59 17.57 -5.86
C ALA A 227 34.42 18.51 -4.97
N ALA A 228 34.48 19.79 -5.32
CA ALA A 228 34.99 20.85 -4.45
C ALA A 228 33.92 21.33 -3.44
N PRO A 229 34.30 21.94 -2.30
CA PRO A 229 33.35 22.32 -1.25
C PRO A 229 32.42 23.50 -1.65
N PRO A 230 31.13 23.48 -1.27
CA PRO A 230 30.18 24.56 -1.56
C PRO A 230 30.18 25.68 -0.49
N PRO A 231 29.81 26.94 -0.85
CA PRO A 231 29.71 28.06 0.09
C PRO A 231 28.36 28.13 0.86
N PRO A 232 28.30 28.81 2.03
CA PRO A 232 27.12 28.82 2.91
C PRO A 232 26.05 29.90 2.60
N PRO A 233 24.76 29.68 2.92
CA PRO A 233 23.65 30.61 2.69
C PRO A 233 23.25 31.50 3.91
N PRO A 234 22.51 32.62 3.70
CA PRO A 234 22.10 33.56 4.76
C PRO A 234 20.70 33.30 5.40
N PRO A 235 20.38 33.89 6.58
CA PRO A 235 19.16 33.61 7.36
C PRO A 235 17.98 34.59 7.13
N VAL A 236 16.77 34.21 7.60
CA VAL A 236 15.48 34.95 7.46
C VAL A 236 14.81 35.19 8.83
N LYS A 237 13.97 36.23 8.95
CA LYS A 237 13.25 36.65 10.19
C LYS A 237 11.72 36.44 10.11
N THR A 238 11.06 36.46 11.28
CA THR A 238 9.61 36.21 11.50
C THR A 238 8.97 37.23 12.47
N THR A 239 7.63 37.35 12.47
CA THR A 239 6.80 38.17 13.40
C THR A 239 5.34 37.64 13.49
N PRO A 240 4.52 38.00 14.52
CA PRO A 240 3.47 37.11 15.08
C PRO A 240 1.97 37.57 14.94
N PRO A 241 0.97 36.78 15.42
CA PRO A 241 -0.48 36.99 15.23
C PRO A 241 -1.26 37.55 16.45
N VAL A 242 -2.59 37.73 16.32
CA VAL A 242 -3.55 38.26 17.34
C VAL A 242 -4.86 37.42 17.40
N THR A 243 -5.68 37.57 18.46
CA THR A 243 -6.71 36.60 18.95
C THR A 243 -8.17 37.16 19.00
N ALA A 244 -9.18 36.30 19.21
CA ALA A 244 -10.64 36.57 19.17
C ALA A 244 -11.39 36.43 20.53
N VAL A 245 -12.73 36.66 20.55
CA VAL A 245 -13.71 36.28 21.63
C VAL A 245 -15.17 36.12 21.11
N PRO A 246 -16.13 35.45 21.82
CA PRO A 246 -17.48 35.06 21.33
C PRO A 246 -18.72 35.55 22.16
N SER A 247 -19.99 35.38 21.68
CA SER A 247 -21.19 34.99 22.50
C SER A 247 -22.59 34.88 21.82
N VAL A 248 -23.31 33.77 22.12
CA VAL A 248 -24.76 33.33 22.10
C VAL A 248 -25.91 34.19 21.47
N THR A 249 -27.14 33.70 21.14
CA THR A 249 -27.89 32.41 21.36
C THR A 249 -28.60 31.91 20.04
N ALA A 250 -29.83 31.35 19.84
CA ALA A 250 -31.10 31.03 20.57
C ALA A 250 -31.86 29.82 19.91
N THR A 251 -33.16 29.55 20.18
CA THR A 251 -33.91 28.33 19.69
C THR A 251 -35.40 28.51 19.30
N ASN A 252 -35.94 27.63 18.42
CA ASN A 252 -37.20 26.83 18.56
C ASN A 252 -37.49 25.95 17.29
N ALA A 253 -38.33 24.88 17.37
CA ALA A 253 -38.40 23.81 16.34
C ALA A 253 -39.68 22.92 16.34
N ALA A 254 -39.69 21.87 15.47
CA ALA A 254 -40.60 20.69 15.35
C ALA A 254 -41.89 20.85 14.47
N PRO A 255 -42.53 19.76 13.94
CA PRO A 255 -42.28 18.31 14.15
C PRO A 255 -42.10 17.41 12.88
N THR A 256 -41.83 16.12 13.13
CA THR A 256 -41.68 14.92 12.21
C THR A 256 -41.70 13.64 13.10
N PRO A 257 -41.51 12.35 12.69
CA PRO A 257 -41.00 11.68 11.46
C PRO A 257 -42.06 10.64 10.91
N PRO A 258 -41.84 9.32 10.61
CA PRO A 258 -40.71 8.49 10.09
C PRO A 258 -41.05 7.53 8.91
N ALA A 259 -40.04 6.85 8.30
CA ALA A 259 -40.17 5.55 7.60
C ALA A 259 -38.80 4.84 7.37
N ALA A 260 -38.81 3.50 7.34
CA ALA A 260 -37.75 2.55 6.90
C ALA A 260 -36.36 2.55 7.61
N GLY A 261 -35.76 1.36 7.74
CA GLY A 261 -34.46 1.15 8.39
C GLY A 261 -33.26 1.39 7.45
N THR A 262 -32.44 2.38 7.76
CA THR A 262 -31.24 2.74 6.97
C THR A 262 -30.02 1.87 7.30
N PRO A 263 -29.04 1.74 6.38
CA PRO A 263 -27.69 1.27 6.72
C PRO A 263 -27.10 2.05 7.92
N GLU A 264 -26.23 1.39 8.70
CA GLU A 264 -25.56 2.04 9.84
C GLU A 264 -24.76 3.25 9.35
N LYS A 265 -25.17 4.47 9.74
CA LYS A 265 -24.51 5.69 9.29
C LYS A 265 -23.04 5.67 9.72
N PHE A 266 -22.15 5.73 8.74
CA PHE A 266 -20.72 5.89 8.99
C PHE A 266 -20.47 7.16 9.81
N VAL A 267 -19.88 6.98 10.98
CA VAL A 267 -19.35 8.06 11.82
C VAL A 267 -17.83 7.91 11.78
N LEU A 268 -17.12 8.97 11.39
CA LEU A 268 -15.67 9.04 11.53
C LEU A 268 -15.30 8.82 13.00
N PRO A 269 -14.50 7.79 13.34
CA PRO A 269 -13.91 7.67 14.66
C PRO A 269 -13.07 8.91 14.95
N VAL A 270 -13.31 9.56 16.09
CA VAL A 270 -12.41 10.60 16.59
C VAL A 270 -11.11 9.89 17.02
N PRO A 271 -9.95 10.17 16.40
CA PRO A 271 -8.73 9.46 16.75
C PRO A 271 -8.20 9.93 18.12
N ALA A 272 -7.63 9.01 18.89
CA ALA A 272 -6.95 9.34 20.14
C ALA A 272 -5.57 9.99 19.90
N ASP A 273 -4.89 9.59 18.82
CA ASP A 273 -3.46 9.84 18.59
C ASP A 273 -3.19 10.97 17.58
N GLY A 274 -4.11 11.94 17.44
CA GLY A 274 -3.93 13.12 16.59
C GLY A 274 -5.19 13.52 15.81
N PRO A 275 -5.12 14.59 14.98
CA PRO A 275 -6.22 14.96 14.09
C PRO A 275 -6.46 13.84 13.05
N GLY A 276 -7.74 13.53 12.85
CA GLY A 276 -8.20 12.76 11.69
C GLY A 276 -8.46 13.68 10.48
N PRO A 277 -8.83 13.12 9.32
CA PRO A 277 -9.23 13.91 8.15
C PRO A 277 -10.43 14.79 8.47
N THR A 278 -10.33 16.09 8.18
CA THR A 278 -11.33 17.12 8.51
C THR A 278 -12.07 17.62 7.28
N PHE A 279 -13.35 17.96 7.44
CA PHE A 279 -14.14 18.59 6.39
C PHE A 279 -13.72 20.05 6.18
N ASP A 280 -13.18 20.37 4.99
CA ASP A 280 -12.90 21.74 4.57
C ASP A 280 -14.21 22.49 4.27
N ALA A 281 -14.62 23.34 5.21
CA ALA A 281 -15.78 24.22 5.07
C ALA A 281 -15.53 25.48 4.21
N THR A 282 -14.26 25.79 3.88
CA THR A 282 -13.88 26.91 3.00
C THR A 282 -13.85 26.52 1.52
N ALA A 283 -13.96 25.22 1.24
CA ALA A 283 -13.82 24.66 -0.10
C ALA A 283 -14.90 25.13 -1.10
N THR A 284 -14.45 25.71 -2.21
CA THR A 284 -15.25 25.88 -3.44
C THR A 284 -15.36 24.53 -4.15
N ARG A 285 -16.59 24.09 -4.40
CA ARG A 285 -16.90 22.72 -4.84
C ARG A 285 -17.63 22.73 -6.18
N ALA A 286 -16.96 22.27 -7.23
CA ALA A 286 -17.56 22.11 -8.56
C ALA A 286 -18.65 21.03 -8.55
N ALA A 287 -18.52 20.04 -7.67
CA ALA A 287 -19.58 19.11 -7.30
C ALA A 287 -19.45 18.76 -5.81
N THR A 288 -20.58 18.55 -5.14
CA THR A 288 -20.63 18.08 -3.74
C THR A 288 -21.52 16.84 -3.64
N GLY A 289 -21.06 15.79 -2.97
CA GLY A 289 -21.80 14.54 -2.76
C GLY A 289 -22.10 13.74 -4.04
N ALA A 290 -21.32 13.93 -5.11
CA ALA A 290 -21.58 13.37 -6.42
C ALA A 290 -21.10 11.92 -6.58
N GLN A 291 -21.81 11.15 -7.41
CA GLN A 291 -21.33 9.87 -7.92
C GLN A 291 -20.46 10.09 -9.16
N ILE A 292 -19.22 9.58 -9.11
CA ILE A 292 -18.27 9.56 -10.24
C ILE A 292 -18.37 8.18 -10.92
N LYS A 293 -18.78 8.16 -12.19
CA LYS A 293 -19.12 6.95 -12.97
C LYS A 293 -18.16 6.73 -14.13
N SER A 294 -17.82 5.49 -14.46
CA SER A 294 -17.08 5.21 -15.70
C SER A 294 -17.98 5.41 -16.92
N ALA A 295 -17.49 6.03 -18.00
CA ALA A 295 -18.25 6.10 -19.26
C ALA A 295 -18.28 4.75 -20.00
N ALA A 296 -17.20 3.95 -19.89
CA ALA A 296 -17.16 2.56 -20.36
C ALA A 296 -18.10 1.61 -19.58
N SER A 297 -18.52 1.99 -18.37
CA SER A 297 -19.48 1.23 -17.56
C SER A 297 -20.29 2.17 -16.66
N PRO A 298 -21.35 2.84 -17.18
CA PRO A 298 -22.10 3.88 -16.44
C PRO A 298 -22.88 3.39 -15.21
N ASN A 299 -22.96 2.07 -15.02
CA ASN A 299 -23.48 1.41 -13.83
C ASN A 299 -22.43 1.25 -12.72
N LEU A 300 -21.15 1.52 -12.97
CA LEU A 300 -20.06 1.45 -11.99
C LEU A 300 -19.66 2.85 -11.51
N CYS A 301 -19.61 3.01 -10.19
CA CYS A 301 -19.25 4.22 -9.47
C CYS A 301 -17.97 4.01 -8.65
N PHE A 302 -17.18 5.06 -8.44
CA PHE A 302 -16.16 5.11 -7.38
C PHE A 302 -16.79 4.71 -6.04
N ASP A 303 -16.12 3.85 -5.27
CA ASP A 303 -16.64 3.31 -4.00
C ASP A 303 -15.51 3.11 -2.96
N VAL A 304 -15.76 3.57 -1.74
CA VAL A 304 -14.95 3.31 -0.53
C VAL A 304 -15.76 2.75 0.65
N SER A 305 -17.01 2.35 0.41
CA SER A 305 -17.99 1.98 1.45
C SER A 305 -17.61 0.72 2.23
N ASP A 306 -17.12 -0.30 1.52
CA ASP A 306 -16.56 -1.52 2.12
C ASP A 306 -15.13 -1.31 2.66
N PHE A 307 -14.45 -0.28 2.17
CA PHE A 307 -13.04 -0.02 2.45
C PHE A 307 -12.87 0.88 3.67
N ARG A 308 -13.20 0.29 4.84
CA ARG A 308 -12.65 0.75 6.13
C ARG A 308 -11.25 0.18 6.42
N ALA A 309 -10.49 -0.13 5.37
CA ALA A 309 -9.06 -0.48 5.44
C ALA A 309 -8.21 0.79 5.64
N GLY A 310 -6.89 0.64 5.78
CA GLY A 310 -5.98 1.76 6.01
C GLY A 310 -5.61 1.96 7.48
N ASP A 311 -4.93 3.08 7.77
CA ASP A 311 -4.54 3.45 9.13
C ASP A 311 -5.68 4.15 9.92
N PHE A 312 -5.39 4.55 11.16
CA PHE A 312 -6.35 5.23 12.05
C PHE A 312 -6.78 6.63 11.59
N ARG A 313 -6.21 7.13 10.47
CA ARG A 313 -6.50 8.43 9.85
C ARG A 313 -7.08 8.25 8.44
N PHE A 314 -7.49 7.03 8.09
CA PHE A 314 -8.01 6.65 6.76
C PHE A 314 -7.01 6.85 5.61
N ASN A 315 -5.70 6.80 5.90
CA ASN A 315 -4.69 6.68 4.86
C ASN A 315 -4.61 5.25 4.34
N LEU A 316 -4.33 5.10 3.04
CA LEU A 316 -4.17 3.82 2.35
C LEU A 316 -5.46 3.00 2.21
N VAL A 317 -6.61 3.67 2.21
CA VAL A 317 -7.91 3.11 1.81
C VAL A 317 -7.88 2.81 0.31
N PRO A 318 -8.14 1.57 -0.16
CA PRO A 318 -8.26 1.28 -1.59
C PRO A 318 -9.46 1.98 -2.23
N LEU A 319 -9.28 2.53 -3.43
CA LEU A 319 -10.39 2.98 -4.27
C LEU A 319 -10.88 1.81 -5.14
N ALA A 320 -12.16 1.48 -5.06
CA ALA A 320 -12.79 0.45 -5.88
C ALA A 320 -13.86 1.02 -6.80
N LEU A 321 -14.41 0.16 -7.66
CA LEU A 321 -15.63 0.42 -8.40
C LEU A 321 -16.72 -0.55 -7.96
N ARG A 322 -17.93 -0.05 -7.70
CA ARG A 322 -19.11 -0.86 -7.37
C ARG A 322 -20.34 -0.37 -8.13
N LYS A 323 -21.40 -1.19 -8.15
CA LYS A 323 -22.67 -0.81 -8.76
C LYS A 323 -23.20 0.48 -8.10
N CYS A 324 -23.55 1.46 -8.92
CA CYS A 324 -24.00 2.77 -8.47
C CYS A 324 -25.29 2.71 -7.64
N ASP A 325 -25.23 3.20 -6.42
CA ASP A 325 -26.36 3.37 -5.50
C ASP A 325 -26.26 4.74 -4.80
N ARG A 326 -27.29 5.58 -4.94
CA ARG A 326 -27.33 6.93 -4.36
C ARG A 326 -27.51 6.93 -2.83
N SER A 327 -27.94 5.80 -2.24
CA SER A 327 -28.06 5.64 -0.79
C SER A 327 -26.70 5.42 -0.13
N VAL A 328 -25.70 4.92 -0.85
CA VAL A 328 -24.37 4.58 -0.31
C VAL A 328 -23.51 5.84 -0.18
N ASP A 329 -23.30 6.30 1.05
CA ASP A 329 -22.44 7.46 1.34
C ASP A 329 -20.98 7.28 0.87
N GLY A 330 -20.47 6.03 0.85
CA GLY A 330 -19.14 5.71 0.35
C GLY A 330 -18.98 5.79 -1.17
N GLN A 331 -20.02 6.12 -1.92
CA GLN A 331 -19.97 6.44 -3.36
C GLN A 331 -20.10 7.94 -3.66
N LYS A 332 -20.09 8.78 -2.62
CA LYS A 332 -20.27 10.23 -2.72
C LYS A 332 -18.92 10.92 -2.60
N PHE A 333 -18.61 11.73 -3.61
CA PHE A 333 -17.36 12.46 -3.72
C PHE A 333 -17.59 13.93 -4.03
N ASP A 334 -16.69 14.75 -3.50
CA ASP A 334 -16.64 16.19 -3.75
C ASP A 334 -15.48 16.50 -4.72
N LEU A 335 -15.71 17.44 -5.65
CA LEU A 335 -14.69 18.00 -6.52
C LEU A 335 -14.32 19.39 -6.01
N ILE A 336 -13.26 19.47 -5.19
CA ILE A 336 -12.79 20.70 -4.56
C ILE A 336 -11.80 21.41 -5.48
N THR A 337 -12.20 22.54 -6.06
CA THR A 337 -11.40 23.32 -7.01
C THR A 337 -10.63 24.48 -6.37
N LYS A 338 -11.04 24.90 -5.16
CA LYS A 338 -10.29 25.78 -4.24
C LYS A 338 -10.65 25.42 -2.80
N GLY A 339 -9.74 25.62 -1.85
CA GLY A 339 -10.00 25.40 -0.42
C GLY A 339 -8.72 25.45 0.41
N GLN A 340 -8.80 25.11 1.70
CA GLN A 340 -7.67 25.02 2.63
C GLN A 340 -6.51 24.17 2.08
N HIS A 341 -6.85 23.11 1.32
CA HIS A 341 -5.87 22.17 0.75
C HIS A 341 -5.74 22.26 -0.78
N ASN A 342 -6.46 23.18 -1.44
CA ASN A 342 -6.31 23.46 -2.88
C ASN A 342 -6.17 24.97 -3.09
N ASN A 343 -4.92 25.43 -3.12
CA ASN A 343 -4.55 26.84 -3.19
C ASN A 343 -4.43 27.39 -4.63
N VAL A 344 -4.81 26.62 -5.66
CA VAL A 344 -4.56 26.95 -7.06
C VAL A 344 -5.50 28.07 -7.56
N LYS A 345 -4.91 29.23 -7.85
CA LYS A 345 -5.63 30.51 -8.03
C LYS A 345 -6.68 30.53 -9.15
N ASP A 346 -6.50 29.74 -10.20
CA ASP A 346 -7.35 29.73 -11.41
C ASP A 346 -8.42 28.62 -11.42
N ALA A 347 -8.51 27.78 -10.38
CA ALA A 347 -9.37 26.59 -10.33
C ALA A 347 -9.11 25.55 -11.44
N SER A 348 -7.94 25.57 -12.10
CA SER A 348 -7.53 24.59 -13.12
C SER A 348 -7.12 23.22 -12.55
N ARG A 349 -7.33 23.01 -11.24
CA ARG A 349 -7.05 21.77 -10.50
C ARG A 349 -8.22 21.42 -9.61
N THR A 350 -8.50 20.13 -9.47
CA THR A 350 -9.41 19.61 -8.46
C THR A 350 -8.71 18.59 -7.57
N LEU A 351 -9.09 18.57 -6.30
CA LEU A 351 -9.01 17.38 -5.47
C LEU A 351 -10.27 16.55 -5.71
N ILE A 352 -10.18 15.24 -5.59
CA ILE A 352 -11.35 14.34 -5.54
C ILE A 352 -11.40 13.79 -4.11
N VAL A 353 -12.44 14.14 -3.36
CA VAL A 353 -12.49 13.90 -1.90
C VAL A 353 -13.69 13.03 -1.56
N SER A 354 -13.52 12.00 -0.72
CA SER A 354 -14.67 11.24 -0.21
C SER A 354 -15.52 12.12 0.70
N SER A 355 -16.80 12.30 0.36
CA SER A 355 -17.77 13.02 1.20
C SER A 355 -18.08 12.27 2.51
N GLN A 356 -17.66 11.01 2.64
CA GLN A 356 -17.82 10.16 3.83
C GLN A 356 -16.58 10.16 4.74
N GLN A 357 -15.38 10.14 4.16
CA GLN A 357 -14.12 9.97 4.89
C GLN A 357 -13.25 11.24 4.97
N PHE A 358 -13.58 12.29 4.20
CA PHE A 358 -12.82 13.54 4.05
C PHE A 358 -11.34 13.35 3.62
N THR A 359 -11.03 12.20 3.04
CA THR A 359 -9.74 11.85 2.45
C THR A 359 -9.74 12.09 0.93
N CYS A 360 -8.59 12.49 0.40
CA CYS A 360 -8.35 12.78 -1.01
C CYS A 360 -7.91 11.51 -1.74
N ILE A 361 -8.36 11.33 -2.99
CA ILE A 361 -7.77 10.34 -3.90
C ILE A 361 -6.32 10.75 -4.19
N ASP A 362 -5.38 9.84 -3.94
CA ASP A 362 -3.94 10.00 -4.12
C ASP A 362 -3.44 8.92 -5.10
N ARG A 363 -2.73 9.31 -6.17
CA ARG A 363 -2.15 8.38 -7.16
C ARG A 363 -1.31 7.29 -6.51
N ARG A 364 -0.64 7.60 -5.39
CA ARG A 364 0.25 6.71 -4.63
C ARG A 364 -0.41 6.14 -3.38
N GLY A 365 -1.71 6.39 -3.16
CA GLY A 365 -2.45 6.00 -1.97
C GLY A 365 -2.40 4.50 -1.66
N ASN A 366 -2.15 3.64 -2.64
CA ASN A 366 -1.79 2.24 -2.40
C ASN A 366 -0.25 2.06 -2.38
N LYS A 367 0.34 1.85 -1.19
CA LYS A 367 1.80 1.61 -1.03
C LYS A 367 2.28 0.38 -1.82
N ASN A 368 1.42 -0.64 -1.93
CA ASN A 368 1.76 -1.95 -2.48
C ASN A 368 1.55 -2.05 -3.99
N ASP A 369 0.70 -1.18 -4.57
CA ASP A 369 0.50 -1.04 -6.01
C ASP A 369 0.27 0.44 -6.38
N ARG A 370 1.34 1.14 -6.77
CA ARG A 370 1.25 2.56 -7.22
C ARG A 370 0.58 2.73 -8.59
N ASN A 371 0.23 1.65 -9.28
CA ASN A 371 -0.64 1.73 -10.46
C ASN A 371 -2.12 1.78 -10.06
N ARG A 372 -2.46 1.71 -8.76
CA ARG A 372 -3.82 1.94 -8.24
C ARG A 372 -3.84 3.17 -7.34
N PRO A 373 -4.73 4.14 -7.58
CA PRO A 373 -4.99 5.17 -6.59
C PRO A 373 -5.58 4.54 -5.31
N GLY A 374 -5.34 5.22 -4.20
CA GLY A 374 -6.07 4.99 -2.94
C GLY A 374 -6.50 6.33 -2.37
N LEU A 375 -7.08 6.34 -1.18
CA LEU A 375 -7.35 7.57 -0.45
C LEU A 375 -6.30 7.78 0.65
N PHE A 376 -5.97 9.05 0.84
CA PHE A 376 -4.98 9.54 1.79
C PHE A 376 -5.50 10.86 2.38
N ALA A 377 -5.01 11.29 3.53
CA ALA A 377 -5.43 12.56 4.09
C ALA A 377 -5.11 13.72 3.12
N CYS A 378 -6.09 14.62 2.93
CA CYS A 378 -5.91 15.80 2.10
C CYS A 378 -4.85 16.72 2.73
N GLY A 379 -3.95 17.26 1.91
CA GLY A 379 -2.81 18.05 2.41
C GLY A 379 -1.47 17.29 2.39
N GLY A 380 -1.37 16.18 1.67
CA GLY A 380 -0.10 15.50 1.35
C GLY A 380 0.60 14.77 2.50
N ARG A 381 0.31 15.11 3.76
CA ARG A 381 0.82 14.46 4.97
C ARG A 381 -0.21 13.51 5.57
N ALA A 382 0.25 12.47 6.25
CA ALA A 382 -0.61 11.43 6.81
C ALA A 382 -1.57 11.91 7.91
N ALA A 383 -1.35 13.09 8.51
CA ALA A 383 -2.26 13.70 9.51
C ALA A 383 -3.22 14.74 8.91
N GLY A 384 -3.23 14.92 7.58
CA GLY A 384 -4.06 15.92 6.90
C GLY A 384 -3.57 17.36 7.08
N ASP A 385 -2.34 17.56 7.54
CA ASP A 385 -1.74 18.87 7.76
C ASP A 385 -0.90 19.32 6.56
N GLY A 386 -1.14 20.55 6.08
CA GLY A 386 -0.36 21.17 5.00
C GLY A 386 -0.95 21.06 3.60
N GLU A 387 -0.05 21.18 2.61
CA GLU A 387 -0.38 21.40 1.20
C GLU A 387 -0.52 20.09 0.41
N THR A 388 -1.50 20.01 -0.49
CA THR A 388 -1.69 18.82 -1.32
C THR A 388 -0.52 18.60 -2.27
N THR A 389 -0.10 17.34 -2.42
CA THR A 389 0.92 17.00 -3.41
C THR A 389 0.32 16.93 -4.81
N ALA A 390 1.18 16.99 -5.83
CA ALA A 390 0.79 16.77 -7.22
C ALA A 390 0.23 15.34 -7.49
N ASP A 391 0.37 14.41 -6.54
CA ASP A 391 -0.25 13.08 -6.58
C ASP A 391 -1.72 13.08 -6.10
N GLN A 392 -2.17 14.14 -5.41
CA GLN A 392 -3.55 14.35 -4.95
C GLN A 392 -4.34 15.33 -5.82
N GLN A 393 -3.64 16.14 -6.63
CA GLN A 393 -4.24 17.10 -7.55
C GLN A 393 -4.39 16.52 -8.96
N PHE A 394 -5.56 16.74 -9.54
CA PHE A 394 -5.90 16.37 -10.91
C PHE A 394 -6.16 17.62 -11.75
N PHE A 395 -5.81 17.60 -13.03
CA PHE A 395 -6.18 18.65 -13.98
C PHE A 395 -7.70 18.73 -14.12
N PHE A 396 -8.23 19.94 -14.06
CA PHE A 396 -9.68 20.19 -14.08
C PHE A 396 -9.98 21.41 -14.95
N ASN A 397 -10.99 21.29 -15.81
CA ASN A 397 -11.54 22.44 -16.52
C ASN A 397 -12.84 22.88 -15.80
N PRO A 398 -12.87 24.06 -15.13
CA PRO A 398 -14.03 24.53 -14.39
C PRO A 398 -15.25 24.86 -15.27
N THR A 399 -15.12 24.91 -16.61
CA THR A 399 -16.23 25.07 -17.54
C THR A 399 -16.63 23.76 -18.24
N ALA A 400 -16.11 22.60 -17.81
CA ALA A 400 -16.45 21.32 -18.41
C ALA A 400 -17.86 20.85 -18.02
N ASN A 401 -18.57 20.23 -18.97
CA ASN A 401 -19.84 19.56 -18.68
C ASN A 401 -19.58 18.25 -17.91
N LEU A 402 -19.67 18.33 -16.57
CA LEU A 402 -19.53 17.20 -15.66
C LEU A 402 -20.41 15.98 -16.01
N ALA A 403 -21.61 16.21 -16.55
CA ALA A 403 -22.52 15.15 -16.98
C ALA A 403 -22.22 14.60 -18.38
N GLY A 404 -21.44 15.32 -19.19
CA GLY A 404 -20.96 14.89 -20.51
C GLY A 404 -19.70 14.02 -20.45
N GLY A 405 -19.06 13.92 -19.29
CA GLY A 405 -17.84 13.16 -19.06
C GLY A 405 -16.58 14.02 -19.05
N ILE A 406 -15.68 13.74 -18.11
CA ILE A 406 -14.36 14.36 -17.97
C ILE A 406 -13.29 13.31 -17.70
N GLY A 407 -12.05 13.54 -18.14
CA GLY A 407 -10.91 12.77 -17.65
C GLY A 407 -10.29 13.39 -16.40
N PHE A 408 -9.51 12.60 -15.66
CA PHE A 408 -8.73 13.07 -14.50
C PHE A 408 -7.22 12.82 -14.72
N PRO A 409 -6.49 13.72 -15.42
CA PRO A 409 -5.04 13.65 -15.53
C PRO A 409 -4.37 14.00 -14.20
N VAL A 410 -3.49 13.14 -13.69
CA VAL A 410 -2.73 13.39 -12.45
C VAL A 410 -1.66 14.45 -12.71
N THR A 411 -1.52 15.43 -11.81
CA THR A 411 -0.59 16.54 -12.05
C THR A 411 0.89 16.17 -11.92
N ASN A 412 1.26 15.23 -11.04
CA ASN A 412 2.66 14.84 -10.80
C ASN A 412 3.38 14.29 -12.05
N THR A 413 2.65 13.64 -12.95
CA THR A 413 3.20 13.01 -14.16
C THR A 413 2.66 13.68 -15.44
N ALA A 414 2.24 14.94 -15.33
CA ALA A 414 1.66 15.67 -16.44
C ALA A 414 2.71 16.34 -17.33
N VAL A 415 2.42 16.37 -18.63
CA VAL A 415 3.19 17.10 -19.65
C VAL A 415 2.30 18.17 -20.28
N ASN A 416 2.92 19.28 -20.71
CA ASN A 416 2.26 20.43 -21.33
C ASN A 416 1.01 20.93 -20.58
N ASN A 417 1.07 21.01 -19.25
CA ASN A 417 -0.06 21.36 -18.39
C ASN A 417 -1.30 20.45 -18.60
N GLY A 418 -1.08 19.12 -18.60
CA GLY A 418 -2.18 18.16 -18.65
C GLY A 418 -2.75 17.94 -20.05
N VAL A 419 -2.01 18.30 -21.12
CA VAL A 419 -2.47 18.27 -22.51
C VAL A 419 -1.51 17.47 -23.40
N GLY A 420 -2.06 16.75 -24.37
CA GLY A 420 -1.31 15.92 -25.31
C GLY A 420 -0.79 14.61 -24.71
N PRO A 421 -0.05 13.82 -25.50
CA PRO A 421 0.38 12.48 -25.11
C PRO A 421 1.51 12.51 -24.07
N GLY A 422 1.48 11.55 -23.14
CA GLY A 422 2.48 11.38 -22.09
C GLY A 422 2.00 11.75 -20.67
N ASN A 423 0.74 12.17 -20.54
CA ASN A 423 0.08 12.35 -19.25
C ASN A 423 -0.31 11.00 -18.64
N THR A 424 -0.62 10.94 -17.34
CA THR A 424 -1.23 9.78 -16.67
C THR A 424 -2.64 10.13 -16.19
N CYS A 425 -3.61 9.25 -16.38
CA CYS A 425 -5.01 9.46 -16.00
C CYS A 425 -5.54 8.34 -15.10
N LEU A 426 -6.63 8.64 -14.37
CA LEU A 426 -7.47 7.62 -13.75
C LEU A 426 -8.26 6.86 -14.83
N THR A 427 -8.21 5.53 -14.78
CA THR A 427 -8.73 4.63 -15.83
C THR A 427 -9.46 3.43 -15.23
N LEU A 428 -10.57 3.01 -15.82
CA LEU A 428 -11.20 1.71 -15.51
C LEU A 428 -10.27 0.57 -15.96
N SER A 429 -9.87 -0.28 -15.01
CA SER A 429 -9.08 -1.48 -15.25
C SER A 429 -9.98 -2.70 -15.49
N VAL A 430 -9.50 -3.67 -16.29
CA VAL A 430 -10.22 -4.91 -16.64
C VAL A 430 -10.52 -5.82 -15.44
N ASP A 431 -9.87 -5.58 -14.29
CA ASP A 431 -10.12 -6.28 -13.03
C ASP A 431 -11.16 -5.59 -12.12
N GLY A 432 -11.84 -4.56 -12.61
CA GLY A 432 -12.93 -3.88 -11.89
C GLY A 432 -12.47 -2.81 -10.90
N PHE A 433 -11.22 -2.37 -10.96
CA PHE A 433 -10.68 -1.28 -10.13
C PHE A 433 -10.35 -0.04 -10.96
N VAL A 434 -10.03 1.06 -10.29
CA VAL A 434 -9.37 2.21 -10.93
C VAL A 434 -7.87 1.93 -10.98
N SER A 435 -7.23 2.32 -12.09
CA SER A 435 -5.77 2.32 -12.25
C SER A 435 -5.25 3.63 -12.83
N ASN A 436 -3.94 3.85 -12.70
CA ASN A 436 -3.21 4.99 -13.23
C ASN A 436 -2.55 4.58 -14.57
N THR A 437 -3.05 5.02 -15.72
CA THR A 437 -2.50 4.62 -17.04
C THR A 437 -2.18 5.82 -17.94
N PRO A 438 -1.30 5.66 -18.95
CA PRO A 438 -0.98 6.75 -19.89
C PRO A 438 -2.20 7.24 -20.68
N CYS A 439 -2.28 8.54 -20.91
CA CYS A 439 -3.38 9.19 -21.62
C CYS A 439 -2.89 10.38 -22.48
N SER A 440 -3.79 10.87 -23.36
CA SER A 440 -3.50 12.00 -24.26
C SER A 440 -4.63 13.05 -24.30
N PRO A 441 -4.85 13.82 -23.21
CA PRO A 441 -5.94 14.79 -23.13
C PRO A 441 -5.91 15.83 -24.27
N PRO A 442 -7.06 16.30 -24.79
CA PRO A 442 -8.42 16.00 -24.34
C PRO A 442 -8.99 14.66 -24.86
N PHE A 443 -8.20 13.87 -25.60
CA PHE A 443 -8.64 12.62 -26.20
C PHE A 443 -8.53 11.46 -25.19
N PHE A 444 -9.56 11.34 -24.35
CA PHE A 444 -9.73 10.23 -23.40
C PHE A 444 -10.44 9.05 -24.06
N THR A 445 -10.10 7.82 -23.67
CA THR A 445 -10.92 6.64 -24.00
C THR A 445 -12.16 6.57 -23.09
N PRO A 446 -13.18 5.73 -23.39
CA PRO A 446 -14.33 5.54 -22.50
C PRO A 446 -13.95 5.07 -21.08
N GLU A 447 -12.84 4.34 -20.94
CA GLU A 447 -12.30 3.86 -19.66
C GLU A 447 -11.61 4.98 -18.88
N GLN A 448 -11.08 5.99 -19.58
CA GLN A 448 -10.45 7.19 -19.02
C GLN A 448 -11.44 8.35 -18.79
N THR A 449 -12.69 8.18 -19.19
CA THR A 449 -13.74 9.19 -19.13
C THR A 449 -14.71 8.90 -17.98
N TRP A 450 -14.98 9.93 -17.18
CA TRP A 450 -15.74 9.83 -15.94
C TRP A 450 -16.91 10.81 -15.92
N ILE A 451 -18.13 10.29 -15.75
CA ILE A 451 -19.37 11.07 -15.69
C ILE A 451 -19.66 11.39 -14.22
N VAL A 452 -19.68 12.69 -13.88
CA VAL A 452 -19.89 13.17 -12.51
C VAL A 452 -21.35 13.59 -12.37
N SER A 453 -22.10 12.95 -11.47
CA SER A 453 -23.57 13.02 -11.47
C SER A 453 -24.19 13.02 -10.08
N GLY A 454 -25.32 13.71 -9.93
CA GLY A 454 -26.14 13.70 -8.70
C GLY A 454 -25.67 14.63 -7.58
N GLY A 455 -24.54 15.31 -7.73
CA GLY A 455 -24.14 16.40 -6.85
C GLY A 455 -24.54 17.76 -7.42
N SER A 456 -24.80 18.73 -6.55
CA SER A 456 -24.97 20.14 -6.94
C SER A 456 -23.61 20.85 -6.97
N ALA A 457 -23.43 21.76 -7.93
CA ALA A 457 -22.41 22.80 -7.83
C ALA A 457 -22.87 23.77 -6.72
N SER A 458 -22.08 23.93 -5.67
CA SER A 458 -22.49 24.70 -4.48
C SER A 458 -21.79 26.05 -4.46
N ALA A 459 -22.59 27.11 -4.46
CA ALA A 459 -22.15 28.37 -3.86
C ALA A 459 -21.80 28.11 -2.36
N PRO A 460 -20.85 28.86 -1.77
CA PRO A 460 -20.35 28.58 -0.42
C PRO A 460 -21.50 28.59 0.62
N PRO A 461 -21.80 27.46 1.27
CA PRO A 461 -22.97 27.34 2.15
C PRO A 461 -22.73 27.97 3.54
N PRO A 462 -23.77 28.46 4.23
CA PRO A 462 -23.70 28.83 5.64
C PRO A 462 -23.32 27.66 6.55
N ALA A 463 -22.82 27.98 7.75
CA ALA A 463 -22.31 27.00 8.71
C ALA A 463 -23.39 25.99 9.19
N PRO A 464 -23.02 24.73 9.48
CA PRO A 464 -23.96 23.64 9.77
C PRO A 464 -24.53 23.67 11.19
N VAL A 465 -25.78 23.23 11.34
CA VAL A 465 -26.47 23.03 12.63
C VAL A 465 -26.69 21.53 12.89
N SER A 466 -26.74 21.12 14.16
CA SER A 466 -26.66 19.73 14.61
C SER A 466 -27.98 18.93 14.60
N LYS A 467 -27.86 17.60 14.71
CA LYS A 467 -28.90 16.58 14.47
C LYS A 467 -29.75 16.22 15.72
N PRO A 468 -31.07 15.99 15.58
CA PRO A 468 -31.92 15.34 16.61
C PRO A 468 -31.93 13.78 16.62
N PRO A 469 -32.39 13.12 17.70
CA PRO A 469 -32.42 11.65 17.86
C PRO A 469 -33.63 10.93 17.19
N PRO A 470 -33.70 9.57 17.21
CA PRO A 470 -34.66 8.79 16.43
C PRO A 470 -36.00 8.50 17.15
N ALA A 471 -37.00 8.08 16.37
CA ALA A 471 -38.28 7.53 16.84
C ALA A 471 -38.46 6.07 16.38
N VAL A 472 -39.26 5.29 17.11
CA VAL A 472 -39.51 3.85 16.90
C VAL A 472 -40.92 3.63 16.33
N SER A 473 -41.10 2.63 15.47
CA SER A 473 -42.42 2.17 15.00
C SER A 473 -42.46 0.66 14.77
N THR A 474 -43.53 0.00 15.22
CA THR A 474 -43.78 -1.46 15.16
C THR A 474 -44.40 -1.92 13.82
N PRO A 475 -44.42 -3.24 13.51
CA PRO A 475 -44.50 -3.73 12.13
C PRO A 475 -45.90 -4.24 11.67
N PRO A 476 -46.13 -4.35 10.34
CA PRO A 476 -47.23 -5.12 9.75
C PRO A 476 -46.82 -6.54 9.28
N THR A 477 -47.82 -7.39 9.10
CA THR A 477 -47.76 -8.84 8.78
C THR A 477 -47.63 -9.12 7.26
N PRO A 478 -47.01 -10.24 6.80
CA PRO A 478 -46.52 -10.37 5.42
C PRO A 478 -47.50 -10.98 4.40
N ALA A 479 -47.16 -10.86 3.11
CA ALA A 479 -47.76 -11.56 1.97
C ALA A 479 -46.73 -12.47 1.26
N ASN A 480 -47.20 -13.55 0.62
CA ASN A 480 -46.35 -14.65 0.11
C ASN A 480 -45.87 -14.43 -1.35
N PRO A 481 -44.78 -15.11 -1.80
CA PRO A 481 -44.12 -14.82 -3.08
C PRO A 481 -44.65 -15.63 -4.28
N THR A 482 -44.24 -15.23 -5.49
CA THR A 482 -44.36 -16.02 -6.73
C THR A 482 -42.98 -16.14 -7.40
N ALA A 483 -42.64 -17.32 -7.92
CA ALA A 483 -41.31 -17.64 -8.44
C ALA A 483 -41.15 -17.34 -9.94
N THR A 484 -39.91 -17.21 -10.42
CA THR A 484 -39.56 -17.21 -11.86
C THR A 484 -38.17 -17.83 -12.07
N ALA A 485 -37.96 -18.46 -13.22
CA ALA A 485 -36.87 -19.41 -13.52
C ALA A 485 -35.58 -18.75 -14.09
N PRO A 486 -34.43 -19.45 -14.15
CA PRO A 486 -33.12 -18.85 -14.45
C PRO A 486 -32.75 -18.86 -15.95
N PRO A 487 -31.93 -17.88 -16.42
CA PRO A 487 -31.24 -17.91 -17.70
C PRO A 487 -29.93 -18.74 -17.65
N PRO A 488 -29.37 -19.17 -18.80
CA PRO A 488 -28.34 -20.22 -18.88
C PRO A 488 -26.89 -19.73 -18.68
N ALA A 489 -25.98 -20.70 -18.50
CA ALA A 489 -24.56 -20.48 -18.25
C ALA A 489 -23.76 -20.10 -19.51
N SER A 490 -22.74 -19.25 -19.33
CA SER A 490 -21.72 -18.90 -20.33
C SER A 490 -20.34 -19.43 -19.91
N THR A 491 -19.68 -20.17 -20.79
CA THR A 491 -18.29 -20.65 -20.62
C THR A 491 -17.26 -19.61 -21.11
N SER A 492 -16.04 -19.62 -20.56
CA SER A 492 -14.74 -19.55 -21.28
C SER A 492 -13.58 -19.16 -20.33
N ALA A 493 -12.36 -19.17 -20.89
CA ALA A 493 -11.07 -18.68 -20.38
C ALA A 493 -10.42 -19.46 -19.22
N ALA A 494 -9.25 -20.05 -19.50
CA ALA A 494 -8.36 -20.64 -18.49
C ALA A 494 -7.50 -19.55 -17.83
N ALA A 495 -7.34 -19.63 -16.51
CA ALA A 495 -6.45 -18.73 -15.76
C ALA A 495 -4.98 -19.20 -15.85
N GLY A 496 -4.05 -18.24 -15.85
CA GLY A 496 -2.63 -18.53 -15.65
C GLY A 496 -2.34 -19.03 -14.23
N THR A 497 -1.30 -19.84 -14.06
CA THR A 497 -0.92 -20.40 -12.75
C THR A 497 -0.61 -19.30 -11.72
N PRO A 498 -1.26 -19.29 -10.54
CA PRO A 498 -1.02 -18.25 -9.53
C PRO A 498 0.40 -18.30 -8.95
N GLU A 499 0.96 -17.12 -8.67
CA GLU A 499 2.29 -16.96 -8.05
C GLU A 499 2.33 -17.61 -6.65
N LYS A 500 3.36 -18.41 -6.37
CA LYS A 500 3.55 -19.05 -5.07
C LYS A 500 3.95 -18.02 -4.00
N PHE A 501 2.96 -17.52 -3.26
CA PHE A 501 3.18 -16.64 -2.12
C PHE A 501 4.09 -17.31 -1.07
N VAL A 502 5.15 -16.62 -0.67
CA VAL A 502 6.02 -17.00 0.46
C VAL A 502 5.82 -15.96 1.56
N LEU A 503 5.57 -16.42 2.78
CA LEU A 503 5.53 -15.56 3.96
C LEU A 503 6.90 -14.91 4.18
N PRO A 504 6.99 -13.56 4.24
CA PRO A 504 8.15 -12.89 4.80
C PRO A 504 8.28 -13.26 6.27
N VAL A 505 9.49 -13.61 6.71
CA VAL A 505 9.81 -13.83 8.13
C VAL A 505 10.22 -12.48 8.76
N PRO A 506 9.45 -11.92 9.71
CA PRO A 506 9.83 -10.72 10.45
C PRO A 506 10.68 -11.08 11.68
N ASN A 507 11.63 -10.21 12.04
CA ASN A 507 12.37 -10.26 13.31
C ASN A 507 12.02 -9.10 14.27
N ASP A 508 11.10 -8.19 13.90
CA ASP A 508 10.50 -7.18 14.78
C ASP A 508 9.46 -7.81 15.74
N GLY A 509 9.88 -8.87 16.44
CA GLY A 509 9.02 -9.90 17.03
C GLY A 509 8.75 -11.04 16.05
N PRO A 510 8.32 -12.22 16.54
CA PRO A 510 7.99 -13.34 15.66
C PRO A 510 6.84 -12.95 14.73
N GLY A 511 6.98 -13.25 13.44
CA GLY A 511 5.82 -13.35 12.56
C GLY A 511 4.87 -14.46 13.03
N PRO A 512 3.62 -14.48 12.55
CA PRO A 512 2.68 -15.55 12.88
C PRO A 512 3.31 -16.92 12.57
N LEU A 513 3.52 -17.73 13.62
CA LEU A 513 4.24 -19.00 13.53
C LEU A 513 3.28 -20.16 13.24
N PHE A 514 3.76 -21.15 12.48
CA PHE A 514 3.04 -22.41 12.32
C PHE A 514 3.17 -23.25 13.61
N ASP A 515 2.07 -23.37 14.35
CA ASP A 515 1.99 -24.27 15.49
C ASP A 515 2.01 -25.75 15.02
N ALA A 516 3.17 -26.39 15.15
CA ALA A 516 3.37 -27.81 14.84
C ALA A 516 2.82 -28.76 15.93
N THR A 517 2.44 -28.25 17.11
CA THR A 517 1.81 -29.01 18.20
C THR A 517 0.28 -29.02 18.11
N ALA A 518 -0.28 -28.17 17.24
CA ALA A 518 -1.71 -28.00 17.09
C ALA A 518 -2.45 -29.27 16.67
N THR A 519 -3.42 -29.68 17.49
CA THR A 519 -4.48 -30.63 17.10
C THR A 519 -5.44 -29.91 16.16
N ARG A 520 -5.65 -30.50 14.97
CA ARG A 520 -6.35 -29.86 13.84
C ARG A 520 -7.54 -30.71 13.42
N ALA A 521 -8.74 -30.15 13.51
CA ALA A 521 -9.95 -30.76 12.97
C ALA A 521 -10.00 -30.70 11.43
N ALA A 522 -9.35 -29.69 10.85
CA ALA A 522 -9.10 -29.57 9.42
C ALA A 522 -7.72 -28.92 9.19
N THR A 523 -7.06 -29.28 8.09
CA THR A 523 -5.76 -28.71 7.67
C THR A 523 -5.82 -28.39 6.19
N LYS A 524 -5.47 -27.17 5.79
CA LYS A 524 -5.47 -26.65 4.41
C LYS A 524 -6.81 -26.83 3.67
N ALA A 525 -7.92 -26.83 4.41
CA ALA A 525 -9.26 -27.00 3.87
C ALA A 525 -9.82 -25.67 3.33
N GLN A 526 -10.74 -25.73 2.37
CA GLN A 526 -11.53 -24.56 2.00
C GLN A 526 -12.74 -24.45 2.93
N ILE A 527 -13.05 -23.23 3.38
CA ILE A 527 -14.24 -22.93 4.18
C ILE A 527 -15.26 -22.26 3.26
N ARG A 528 -16.34 -22.99 2.95
CA ARG A 528 -17.36 -22.66 1.95
C ARG A 528 -18.68 -22.25 2.59
N SER A 529 -19.37 -21.25 2.06
CA SER A 529 -20.72 -20.92 2.53
C SER A 529 -21.72 -22.02 2.13
N LYS A 530 -22.64 -22.41 3.02
CA LYS A 530 -23.73 -23.33 2.66
C LYS A 530 -24.85 -22.65 1.87
N ALA A 531 -25.06 -21.35 2.07
CA ALA A 531 -25.94 -20.52 1.25
C ALA A 531 -25.41 -20.33 -0.19
N ASN A 532 -24.09 -20.27 -0.36
CA ASN A 532 -23.45 -20.22 -1.68
C ASN A 532 -22.17 -21.08 -1.72
N PRO A 533 -22.27 -22.37 -2.09
CA PRO A 533 -21.12 -23.31 -2.08
C PRO A 533 -19.97 -22.96 -3.03
N ASP A 534 -20.21 -22.07 -3.99
CA ASP A 534 -19.18 -21.53 -4.89
C ASP A 534 -18.30 -20.49 -4.19
N LEU A 535 -18.70 -19.95 -3.02
CA LEU A 535 -17.95 -18.94 -2.26
C LEU A 535 -17.13 -19.53 -1.10
N CYS A 536 -15.82 -19.30 -1.16
CA CYS A 536 -14.82 -19.68 -0.18
C CYS A 536 -14.30 -18.47 0.60
N PHE A 537 -13.93 -18.65 1.87
CA PHE A 537 -13.04 -17.74 2.61
C PHE A 537 -11.78 -17.46 1.79
N ASP A 538 -11.37 -16.20 1.68
CA ASP A 538 -10.24 -15.78 0.86
C ASP A 538 -9.46 -14.61 1.49
N VAL A 539 -8.13 -14.74 1.51
CA VAL A 539 -7.15 -13.67 1.81
C VAL A 539 -6.18 -13.40 0.66
N SER A 540 -6.37 -14.04 -0.50
CA SER A 540 -5.34 -14.20 -1.55
C SER A 540 -4.95 -12.90 -2.28
N ASN A 541 -5.87 -11.93 -2.39
CA ASN A 541 -5.54 -10.62 -2.99
C ASN A 541 -5.01 -9.61 -1.94
N PHE A 542 -5.04 -9.96 -0.65
CA PHE A 542 -4.79 -9.03 0.44
C PHE A 542 -3.35 -9.11 0.94
N ARG A 543 -2.43 -8.51 0.17
CA ARG A 543 -1.18 -7.95 0.70
C ARG A 543 -1.47 -6.68 1.53
N ALA A 544 -2.52 -6.69 2.35
CA ALA A 544 -2.97 -5.59 3.20
C ALA A 544 -2.59 -5.87 4.66
N GLY A 545 -2.76 -4.90 5.55
CA GLY A 545 -2.38 -5.02 6.96
C GLY A 545 -0.97 -4.51 7.26
N ASP A 546 -0.47 -4.82 8.47
CA ASP A 546 0.90 -4.50 8.89
C ASP A 546 1.92 -5.58 8.48
N PHE A 547 3.19 -5.38 8.84
CA PHE A 547 4.30 -6.29 8.55
C PHE A 547 4.20 -7.68 9.24
N ARG A 548 3.18 -7.90 10.09
CA ARG A 548 2.87 -9.16 10.78
C ARG A 548 1.54 -9.75 10.31
N PHE A 549 0.98 -9.24 9.21
CA PHE A 549 -0.33 -9.62 8.65
C PHE A 549 -1.51 -9.36 9.59
N ASN A 550 -1.38 -8.38 10.50
CA ASN A 550 -2.52 -7.88 11.26
C ASN A 550 -3.40 -6.97 10.40
N LEU A 551 -4.71 -7.03 10.61
CA LEU A 551 -5.73 -6.20 9.92
C LEU A 551 -5.91 -6.55 8.42
N VAL A 552 -5.56 -7.78 8.02
CA VAL A 552 -5.90 -8.32 6.68
C VAL A 552 -7.42 -8.51 6.61
N PRO A 553 -8.13 -7.96 5.60
CA PRO A 553 -9.56 -8.22 5.42
C PRO A 553 -9.83 -9.69 5.08
N LEU A 554 -10.84 -10.30 5.71
CA LEU A 554 -11.40 -11.57 5.26
C LEU A 554 -12.46 -11.29 4.19
N ALA A 555 -12.28 -11.85 2.99
CA ALA A 555 -13.27 -11.77 1.92
C ALA A 555 -13.88 -13.14 1.62
N LEU A 556 -14.89 -13.14 0.74
CA LEU A 556 -15.35 -14.33 0.04
C LEU A 556 -15.04 -14.18 -1.44
N LYS A 557 -14.57 -15.25 -2.08
CA LYS A 557 -14.35 -15.34 -3.54
C LYS A 557 -14.82 -16.67 -4.07
N LYS A 558 -14.92 -16.79 -5.40
CA LYS A 558 -15.11 -18.09 -6.03
C LYS A 558 -14.01 -19.07 -5.60
N CYS A 559 -14.42 -20.28 -5.23
CA CYS A 559 -13.55 -21.33 -4.76
C CYS A 559 -12.58 -21.83 -5.83
N ASP A 560 -11.29 -21.82 -5.53
CA ASP A 560 -10.23 -22.44 -6.33
C ASP A 560 -9.19 -23.12 -5.43
N LYS A 561 -9.00 -24.42 -5.65
CA LYS A 561 -8.05 -25.26 -4.88
C LYS A 561 -6.59 -24.94 -5.20
N ALA A 562 -6.29 -24.25 -6.29
CA ALA A 562 -4.95 -23.75 -6.59
C ALA A 562 -4.56 -22.57 -5.68
N ILE A 563 -5.53 -21.81 -5.16
CA ILE A 563 -5.26 -20.60 -4.38
C ILE A 563 -4.96 -20.96 -2.91
N ASP A 564 -3.69 -20.86 -2.50
CA ASP A 564 -3.27 -21.09 -1.11
C ASP A 564 -3.93 -20.12 -0.12
N GLY A 565 -4.24 -18.90 -0.55
CA GLY A 565 -4.98 -17.90 0.25
C GLY A 565 -6.46 -18.22 0.46
N GLN A 566 -6.97 -19.38 0.02
CA GLN A 566 -8.29 -19.91 0.38
C GLN A 566 -8.23 -21.13 1.31
N LYS A 567 -7.03 -21.49 1.78
CA LYS A 567 -6.78 -22.68 2.60
C LYS A 567 -6.64 -22.27 4.06
N PHE A 568 -7.41 -22.92 4.91
CA PHE A 568 -7.49 -22.66 6.34
C PHE A 568 -7.35 -23.95 7.15
N ASP A 569 -6.84 -23.79 8.36
CA ASP A 569 -6.77 -24.83 9.38
C ASP A 569 -7.79 -24.53 10.48
N LEU A 570 -8.37 -25.58 11.07
CA LEU A 570 -9.22 -25.49 12.27
C LEU A 570 -8.47 -26.09 13.45
N ILE A 571 -7.87 -25.25 14.30
CA ILE A 571 -7.05 -25.68 15.44
C ILE A 571 -7.92 -25.78 16.70
N THR A 572 -8.19 -27.00 17.15
CA THR A 572 -9.03 -27.28 18.34
C THR A 572 -8.25 -27.37 19.65
N LYS A 573 -6.92 -27.50 19.57
CA LYS A 573 -5.98 -27.43 20.69
C LYS A 573 -4.59 -27.08 20.17
N GLY A 574 -3.80 -26.29 20.88
CA GLY A 574 -2.44 -25.92 20.48
C GLY A 574 -1.83 -24.87 21.39
N ALA A 575 -0.64 -24.37 21.05
CA ALA A 575 0.09 -23.33 21.80
C ALA A 575 -0.73 -22.04 21.99
N HIS A 576 -1.64 -21.73 21.05
CA HIS A 576 -2.54 -20.58 21.11
C HIS A 576 -4.01 -20.96 21.39
N ASN A 577 -4.35 -22.25 21.49
CA ASN A 577 -5.68 -22.73 21.87
C ASN A 577 -5.55 -23.71 23.05
N ASN A 578 -5.50 -23.14 24.26
CA ASN A 578 -5.24 -23.86 25.50
C ASN A 578 -6.47 -24.58 26.09
N VAL A 579 -7.63 -24.53 25.43
CA VAL A 579 -8.91 -24.94 26.03
C VAL A 579 -9.03 -26.46 26.05
N ALA A 580 -8.92 -27.03 27.26
CA ALA A 580 -8.64 -28.44 27.49
C ALA A 580 -9.71 -29.43 27.00
N ASP A 581 -10.98 -29.00 26.88
CA ASP A 581 -12.11 -29.84 26.45
C ASP A 581 -12.31 -29.89 24.92
N GLY A 582 -11.54 -29.11 24.14
CA GLY A 582 -11.66 -29.04 22.68
C GLY A 582 -12.95 -28.36 22.19
N SER A 583 -13.73 -27.72 23.07
CA SER A 583 -15.00 -27.04 22.74
C SER A 583 -14.83 -25.75 21.95
N ARG A 584 -13.59 -25.37 21.60
CA ARG A 584 -13.26 -24.13 20.87
C ARG A 584 -12.26 -24.41 19.76
N THR A 585 -12.39 -23.67 18.68
CA THR A 585 -11.47 -23.70 17.54
C THR A 585 -10.94 -22.30 17.21
N LEU A 586 -9.71 -22.25 16.70
CA LEU A 586 -9.17 -21.11 15.96
C LEU A 586 -9.27 -21.41 14.47
N ILE A 587 -9.74 -20.44 13.69
CA ILE A 587 -9.70 -20.52 12.23
C ILE A 587 -8.45 -19.77 11.77
N VAL A 588 -7.49 -20.48 11.18
CA VAL A 588 -6.14 -19.96 10.88
C VAL A 588 -5.88 -20.04 9.38
N SER A 589 -5.35 -18.99 8.77
CA SER A 589 -4.92 -19.05 7.36
C SER A 589 -3.72 -19.99 7.21
N SER A 590 -3.83 -21.02 6.37
CA SER A 590 -2.70 -21.91 6.08
C SER A 590 -1.61 -21.24 5.20
N GLN A 591 -1.89 -20.04 4.66
CA GLN A 591 -0.95 -19.22 3.90
C GLN A 591 -0.26 -18.14 4.75
N GLN A 592 -0.99 -17.53 5.69
CA GLN A 592 -0.50 -16.38 6.48
C GLN A 592 -0.25 -16.70 7.96
N PHE A 593 -0.66 -17.88 8.45
CA PHE A 593 -0.62 -18.33 9.85
C PHE A 593 -1.33 -17.41 10.87
N THR A 594 -2.09 -16.43 10.40
CA THR A 594 -2.91 -15.51 11.19
C THR A 594 -4.30 -16.10 11.47
N CYS A 595 -4.83 -15.76 12.65
CA CYS A 595 -6.15 -16.16 13.12
C CYS A 595 -7.23 -15.19 12.64
N ILE A 596 -8.44 -15.69 12.35
CA ILE A 596 -9.61 -14.83 12.20
C ILE A 596 -9.96 -14.21 13.57
N ASP A 597 -10.03 -12.89 13.62
CA ASP A 597 -10.35 -12.08 14.82
C ASP A 597 -11.59 -11.22 14.53
N ARG A 598 -12.60 -11.28 15.42
CA ARG A 598 -13.83 -10.48 15.34
C ARG A 598 -13.57 -8.97 15.27
N ARG A 599 -12.47 -8.51 15.87
CA ARG A 599 -11.99 -7.12 15.89
C ARG A 599 -10.86 -6.86 14.90
N GLY A 600 -10.49 -7.86 14.09
CA GLY A 600 -9.43 -7.75 13.07
C GLY A 600 -9.66 -6.60 12.09
N ASN A 601 -10.92 -6.20 11.87
CA ASN A 601 -11.25 -4.89 11.33
C ASN A 601 -11.55 -3.90 12.48
N LYS A 602 -10.55 -3.10 12.88
CA LYS A 602 -10.71 -2.05 13.92
C LYS A 602 -11.83 -1.05 13.61
N ASN A 603 -12.06 -0.78 12.33
CA ASN A 603 -12.95 0.27 11.85
C ASN A 603 -14.38 -0.23 11.59
N ASN A 604 -14.61 -1.55 11.50
CA ASN A 604 -15.93 -2.19 11.52
C ASN A 604 -15.86 -3.54 12.25
N ARG A 605 -16.16 -3.54 13.56
CA ARG A 605 -16.20 -4.75 14.40
C ARG A 605 -17.29 -5.76 14.03
N ASN A 606 -18.18 -5.42 13.10
CA ASN A 606 -19.17 -6.34 12.54
C ASN A 606 -18.63 -7.09 11.30
N ARG A 607 -17.37 -6.86 10.88
CA ARG A 607 -16.67 -7.73 9.92
C ARG A 607 -15.38 -8.28 10.54
N PRO A 608 -15.16 -9.61 10.56
CA PRO A 608 -13.89 -10.16 10.98
C PRO A 608 -12.77 -9.77 10.00
N GLY A 609 -11.54 -9.74 10.51
CA GLY A 609 -10.32 -9.72 9.72
C GLY A 609 -9.34 -10.77 10.27
N LEU A 610 -8.13 -10.84 9.73
CA LEU A 610 -7.09 -11.68 10.30
C LEU A 610 -6.12 -10.83 11.14
N PHE A 611 -5.62 -11.48 12.19
CA PHE A 611 -4.73 -10.91 13.18
C PHE A 611 -3.77 -12.01 13.66
N ALA A 612 -2.63 -11.65 14.25
CA ALA A 612 -1.75 -12.65 14.82
C ALA A 612 -2.47 -13.48 15.91
N CYS A 613 -2.30 -14.80 15.86
CA CYS A 613 -2.85 -15.72 16.85
C CYS A 613 -2.20 -15.48 18.22
N GLY A 614 -3.00 -15.37 19.28
CA GLY A 614 -2.51 -15.05 20.63
C GLY A 614 -2.99 -13.70 21.16
N GLY A 615 -3.95 -13.05 20.50
CA GLY A 615 -4.62 -11.84 20.99
C GLY A 615 -3.78 -10.55 20.96
N ARG A 616 -2.46 -10.65 20.74
CA ARG A 616 -1.50 -9.55 20.64
C ARG A 616 -0.94 -9.42 19.23
N ALA A 617 -0.53 -8.21 18.86
CA ALA A 617 -0.10 -7.91 17.50
C ALA A 617 1.20 -8.61 17.06
N ALA A 618 1.99 -9.16 17.99
CA ALA A 618 3.21 -9.91 17.70
C ALA A 618 3.01 -11.44 17.82
N GLY A 619 1.76 -11.93 17.90
CA GLY A 619 1.47 -13.36 18.02
C GLY A 619 1.89 -13.98 19.37
N ASP A 620 2.23 -13.15 20.36
CA ASP A 620 2.60 -13.59 21.70
C ASP A 620 1.36 -13.76 22.60
N GLY A 621 1.36 -14.81 23.43
CA GLY A 621 0.35 -15.01 24.46
C GLY A 621 -0.94 -15.70 24.02
N GLU A 622 -1.98 -15.51 24.84
CA GLU A 622 -3.23 -16.27 24.81
C GLU A 622 -4.28 -15.66 23.87
N THR A 623 -4.94 -16.49 23.06
CA THR A 623 -5.99 -16.02 22.15
C THR A 623 -7.16 -15.41 22.91
N THR A 624 -7.55 -14.20 22.53
CA THR A 624 -8.75 -13.59 23.12
C THR A 624 -10.02 -14.31 22.66
N ALA A 625 -11.10 -14.15 23.41
CA ALA A 625 -12.42 -14.68 23.05
C ALA A 625 -12.99 -14.09 21.72
N ASP A 626 -12.35 -13.07 21.14
CA ASP A 626 -12.64 -12.55 19.79
C ASP A 626 -11.97 -13.36 18.66
N GLN A 627 -10.97 -14.20 18.97
CA GLN A 627 -10.28 -15.11 18.04
C GLN A 627 -10.74 -16.58 18.17
N GLN A 628 -11.49 -16.89 19.23
CA GLN A 628 -11.99 -18.23 19.52
C GLN A 628 -13.46 -18.37 19.12
N PHE A 629 -13.78 -19.49 18.48
CA PHE A 629 -15.14 -19.87 18.09
C PHE A 629 -15.53 -21.17 18.76
N PHE A 630 -16.79 -21.34 19.17
CA PHE A 630 -17.28 -22.62 19.67
C PHE A 630 -17.23 -23.69 18.58
N PHE A 631 -16.83 -24.89 18.98
CA PHE A 631 -16.62 -26.03 18.10
C PHE A 631 -17.22 -27.28 18.73
N ASN A 632 -18.11 -27.97 18.00
CA ASN A 632 -18.56 -29.29 18.38
C ASN A 632 -17.72 -30.35 17.65
N PRO A 633 -16.86 -31.13 18.34
CA PRO A 633 -16.06 -32.17 17.71
C PRO A 633 -16.88 -33.34 17.14
N SER A 634 -18.18 -33.47 17.46
CA SER A 634 -19.08 -34.45 16.84
C SER A 634 -19.77 -33.94 15.55
N ALA A 635 -19.50 -32.70 15.11
CA ALA A 635 -20.18 -32.11 13.98
C ALA A 635 -19.54 -32.50 12.63
N SER A 636 -20.37 -32.78 11.62
CA SER A 636 -19.91 -33.10 10.28
C SER A 636 -19.39 -31.84 9.57
N LEU A 637 -18.08 -31.73 9.43
CA LEU A 637 -17.42 -30.63 8.69
C LEU A 637 -17.94 -30.49 7.25
N SER A 638 -18.22 -31.60 6.57
CA SER A 638 -18.79 -31.62 5.21
C SER A 638 -20.30 -31.41 5.17
N GLY A 639 -21.05 -31.78 6.22
CA GLY A 639 -22.47 -31.44 6.39
C GLY A 639 -22.70 -29.95 6.70
N GLY A 640 -21.68 -29.29 7.23
CA GLY A 640 -21.61 -27.86 7.53
C GLY A 640 -21.74 -27.54 9.02
N ILE A 641 -20.95 -26.59 9.49
CA ILE A 641 -20.86 -26.13 10.88
C ILE A 641 -21.06 -24.61 10.98
N GLY A 642 -21.59 -24.12 12.09
CA GLY A 642 -21.52 -22.69 12.41
C GLY A 642 -20.29 -22.36 13.27
N PHE A 643 -19.91 -21.08 13.30
CA PHE A 643 -18.81 -20.58 14.13
C PHE A 643 -19.31 -19.48 15.09
N PRO A 644 -19.86 -19.83 16.27
CA PRO A 644 -20.27 -18.85 17.28
C PRO A 644 -19.05 -18.26 18.01
N VAL A 645 -18.90 -16.94 18.02
CA VAL A 645 -17.78 -16.24 18.67
C VAL A 645 -17.92 -16.33 20.19
N VAL A 646 -16.81 -16.63 20.88
CA VAL A 646 -16.84 -16.88 22.33
C VAL A 646 -17.11 -15.61 23.14
N ASN A 647 -16.57 -14.44 22.73
CA ASN A 647 -16.68 -13.18 23.48
C ASN A 647 -18.12 -12.67 23.68
N THR A 648 -19.00 -12.94 22.70
CA THR A 648 -20.42 -12.52 22.74
C THR A 648 -21.35 -13.72 22.85
N SER A 649 -20.86 -14.81 23.43
CA SER A 649 -21.65 -16.03 23.60
C SER A 649 -22.53 -16.01 24.85
N VAL A 650 -23.64 -16.73 24.77
CA VAL A 650 -24.49 -17.07 25.91
C VAL A 650 -24.60 -18.60 25.97
N ASN A 651 -24.73 -19.14 27.19
CA ASN A 651 -24.84 -20.59 27.46
C ASN A 651 -23.76 -21.46 26.77
N LYS A 652 -22.50 -21.00 26.76
CA LYS A 652 -21.37 -21.68 26.09
C LYS A 652 -21.60 -21.94 24.59
N GLY A 653 -22.14 -20.96 23.86
CA GLY A 653 -22.32 -21.07 22.41
C GLY A 653 -23.60 -21.80 22.00
N VAL A 654 -24.62 -21.87 22.87
CA VAL A 654 -25.88 -22.60 22.62
C VAL A 654 -27.09 -21.69 22.89
N GLY A 655 -28.16 -21.85 22.10
CA GLY A 655 -29.37 -21.04 22.19
C GLY A 655 -29.19 -19.61 21.67
N ALA A 656 -30.22 -18.78 21.85
CA ALA A 656 -30.23 -17.40 21.39
C ALA A 656 -29.22 -16.50 22.12
N GLY A 657 -28.90 -15.34 21.53
CA GLY A 657 -27.98 -14.34 22.10
C GLY A 657 -26.52 -14.50 21.67
N ASN A 658 -26.18 -15.60 20.98
CA ASN A 658 -24.85 -15.82 20.41
C ASN A 658 -24.62 -14.96 19.15
N THR A 659 -23.37 -14.78 18.73
CA THR A 659 -22.99 -14.12 17.47
C THR A 659 -22.15 -15.07 16.62
N CYS A 660 -22.41 -15.19 15.33
CA CYS A 660 -21.76 -16.14 14.43
C CYS A 660 -21.15 -15.46 13.20
N LEU A 661 -20.10 -16.09 12.64
CA LEU A 661 -19.65 -15.79 11.28
C LEU A 661 -20.78 -16.07 10.28
N THR A 662 -21.15 -15.07 9.50
CA THR A 662 -22.34 -15.07 8.63
C THR A 662 -22.00 -14.49 7.25
N LEU A 663 -22.50 -15.10 6.17
CA LEU A 663 -22.46 -14.50 4.83
C LEU A 663 -23.42 -13.30 4.79
N ASN A 664 -22.90 -12.11 4.49
CA ASN A 664 -23.73 -10.95 4.16
C ASN A 664 -24.07 -10.90 2.66
N ALA A 665 -25.19 -10.24 2.33
CA ALA A 665 -25.58 -9.92 0.96
C ALA A 665 -24.59 -8.95 0.24
N ASP A 666 -23.65 -8.33 0.95
CA ASP A 666 -22.59 -7.47 0.42
C ASP A 666 -21.38 -8.25 -0.17
N GLY A 667 -21.36 -9.59 0.01
CA GLY A 667 -20.30 -10.49 -0.44
C GLY A 667 -19.19 -10.73 0.58
N PHE A 668 -19.29 -10.23 1.80
CA PHE A 668 -18.30 -10.43 2.87
C PHE A 668 -18.83 -11.33 3.99
N VAL A 669 -17.90 -11.78 4.84
CA VAL A 669 -18.25 -12.37 6.15
C VAL A 669 -18.57 -11.23 7.13
N SER A 670 -19.57 -11.43 7.97
CA SER A 670 -19.95 -10.54 9.07
C SER A 670 -20.12 -11.29 10.39
N ASN A 671 -20.27 -10.54 11.47
CA ASN A 671 -20.60 -11.03 12.81
C ASN A 671 -22.08 -10.70 13.08
N ALA A 672 -22.98 -11.68 12.98
CA ALA A 672 -24.43 -11.48 13.13
C ALA A 672 -25.04 -12.40 14.22
N PRO A 673 -26.20 -12.04 14.84
CA PRO A 673 -26.84 -12.85 15.86
C PRO A 673 -27.26 -14.25 15.36
N CYS A 674 -27.08 -15.27 16.19
CA CYS A 674 -27.39 -16.67 15.87
C CYS A 674 -27.95 -17.45 17.09
N ALA A 675 -28.54 -18.61 16.83
CA ALA A 675 -29.15 -19.47 17.85
C ALA A 675 -28.72 -20.95 17.73
N PRO A 676 -27.46 -21.32 18.03
CA PRO A 676 -26.95 -22.67 17.85
C PRO A 676 -27.76 -23.72 18.65
N PRO A 677 -27.95 -24.95 18.14
CA PRO A 677 -27.39 -25.51 16.90
C PRO A 677 -28.14 -25.11 15.62
N PHE A 678 -29.18 -24.27 15.71
CA PHE A 678 -30.01 -23.88 14.58
C PHE A 678 -29.39 -22.71 13.81
N PHE A 679 -28.48 -23.03 12.90
CA PHE A 679 -27.85 -22.09 11.98
C PHE A 679 -28.66 -21.93 10.70
N THR A 680 -28.72 -20.71 10.15
CA THR A 680 -29.21 -20.49 8.78
C THR A 680 -28.17 -20.95 7.74
N PRO A 681 -28.51 -21.10 6.45
CA PRO A 681 -27.54 -21.43 5.40
C PRO A 681 -26.37 -20.43 5.32
N GLU A 682 -26.62 -19.15 5.64
CA GLU A 682 -25.63 -18.06 5.64
C GLU A 682 -24.69 -18.14 6.84
N GLN A 683 -25.16 -18.75 7.94
CA GLN A 683 -24.41 -19.00 9.18
C GLN A 683 -23.70 -20.36 9.19
N THR A 684 -23.94 -21.19 8.17
CA THR A 684 -23.39 -22.54 8.07
C THR A 684 -22.29 -22.61 7.03
N TRP A 685 -21.17 -23.22 7.41
CA TRP A 685 -19.93 -23.29 6.65
C TRP A 685 -19.49 -24.74 6.45
N ILE A 686 -19.30 -25.14 5.19
CA ILE A 686 -18.82 -26.46 4.77
C ILE A 686 -17.30 -26.41 4.73
N VAL A 687 -16.62 -27.38 5.36
CA VAL A 687 -15.16 -27.39 5.49
C VAL A 687 -14.58 -28.65 4.85
N GLY A 688 -13.74 -28.47 3.82
CA GLY A 688 -13.06 -29.55 3.06
C GLY A 688 -12.84 -29.19 1.60
#